data_AF-A0A6J0DB35-F1
#
_entry.id   AF-A0A6J0DB35-F1
#
_cell.length_a   1.000
_cell.length_b   1.000
_cell.length_c   1.000
_cell.angle_alpha   90.00
_cell.angle_beta   90.00
_cell.angle_gamma   90.00
#
_symmetry.space_group_name_H-M   'P 1'
#
loop_
_entity.id
_entity.type
_entity.pdbx_description
1 polymer ?
#
loop_
_entity_poly.entity_id
_entity_poly.type
_entity_poly.pdbx_seq_one_letter_code
_entity_poly.pdbx_strand_id
1 'polypeptide(L)'
;MGSEVWVGTWRPHRPRGPIAALYRGPGPKYKLPPNTGYKLHDPSRPRAPAFTFGSRLPLQHTTCGPGPSHLVPARMTVRGTDGAPAFSIYGRLRHTAPFLTPGPGRYFPERSGNATYPSAPRHTIAPRNWGILTKQQTPGPGSYTVPSLLGPRVIGKVSAPTYSIYGRSNVGSCFEDLSKTPGPCAYHVVNPGVYKNRAPQFTMLPRTSVPQESTQRPGPASYSVDEAEAMAAPGIPPPLTPEAAGTVSGGGSREPKQLPELICLKRDGGHLSEADIRDFVHAVMDGSAQDTQIGAMLMAIRLQGMDLEETSVLTQALAESGQQLEWPKAWHQQLVDKHSTGGVGDKVSLVLAPALAACGCKVPMISGRGLGHTGGTLDKLESIPGFNVTQSPEQILLLLEEVGCCIVGQSEKLVPADGILYAARDVTATVDSVPLITASILSKKVVEGLSTLVVDVKFGGAAVFPDQEQARELAKTLVSAGMGLGLRVAAALTAMDDPLGRSVGHTLEVEEALLCLDGAGPPDLRDLVIRLGGAILWLSGQAETQDQGAARVAAALDDGSALRRFQLMLSAQGVDPGLARALCSGSPTQRRQLLPHAREQEELLAPADGTVEHVLALPLARVLHELGAGRSRAGQPIRPGVGAELLVDVGQWLHRGTPWLRVHLDGPALSGQQRRALQGALVLSDRAPFKAASPFAELVLPPTIAQP
;
A
#
# COMPACT_ATOMS: atom_id res chain seq x y z
N MET A 1 40.46 26.99 -46.42
CA MET A 1 41.39 26.53 -47.46
C MET A 1 40.99 25.13 -47.84
N GLY A 2 40.65 24.93 -49.12
CA GLY A 2 40.26 23.63 -49.64
C GLY A 2 41.46 22.76 -50.00
N SER A 3 41.24 21.45 -50.02
CA SER A 3 42.07 20.49 -50.74
C SER A 3 41.27 19.21 -51.00
N GLU A 4 40.36 19.25 -51.98
CA GLU A 4 39.90 18.02 -52.62
C GLU A 4 40.99 17.57 -53.60
N VAL A 5 41.66 16.48 -53.28
CA VAL A 5 42.70 15.86 -54.13
C VAL A 5 42.01 15.05 -55.22
N TRP A 6 42.19 15.48 -56.47
CA TRP A 6 41.76 14.79 -57.68
C TRP A 6 42.88 13.90 -58.23
N VAL A 7 42.54 12.68 -58.68
CA VAL A 7 43.41 11.86 -59.53
C VAL A 7 42.56 11.22 -60.64
N GLY A 8 42.63 11.78 -61.86
CA GLY A 8 42.11 11.14 -63.09
C GLY A 8 40.59 11.08 -63.28
N THR A 9 40.14 10.23 -64.22
CA THR A 9 38.73 10.07 -64.63
C THR A 9 37.90 9.18 -63.70
N TRP A 10 38.49 8.67 -62.62
CA TRP A 10 37.81 7.80 -61.65
C TRP A 10 37.53 8.55 -60.36
N ARG A 11 36.25 8.63 -59.94
CA ARG A 11 35.84 9.20 -58.66
C ARG A 11 35.76 8.10 -57.59
N PRO A 12 36.65 8.07 -56.57
CA PRO A 12 36.43 7.23 -55.42
C PRO A 12 35.22 7.78 -54.64
N HIS A 13 34.27 6.91 -54.32
CA HIS A 13 33.12 7.28 -53.50
C HIS A 13 33.61 7.89 -52.17
N ARG A 14 33.02 9.02 -51.72
CA ARG A 14 33.31 9.54 -50.38
C ARG A 14 33.07 8.41 -49.36
N PRO A 15 34.07 8.04 -48.54
CA PRO A 15 33.89 6.99 -47.55
C PRO A 15 32.77 7.41 -46.60
N ARG A 16 31.74 6.57 -46.44
CA ARG A 16 30.57 6.83 -45.58
C ARG A 16 30.88 6.82 -44.08
N GLY A 17 32.15 6.84 -43.71
CA GLY A 17 32.62 6.77 -42.33
C GLY A 17 34.11 6.47 -42.26
N PRO A 18 34.72 6.63 -41.08
CA PRO A 18 36.14 6.43 -40.88
C PRO A 18 36.53 4.95 -41.08
N ILE A 19 37.56 4.72 -41.89
CA ILE A 19 38.10 3.40 -42.21
C ILE A 19 39.19 2.98 -41.21
N ALA A 20 39.32 1.67 -40.96
CA ALA A 20 40.12 1.10 -39.87
C ALA A 20 41.60 1.53 -39.86
N ALA A 21 42.17 1.90 -41.01
CA ALA A 21 43.53 2.42 -41.12
C ALA A 21 43.75 3.78 -40.43
N LEU A 22 42.68 4.50 -40.07
CA LEU A 22 42.72 5.78 -39.36
C LEU A 22 42.85 5.62 -37.84
N TYR A 23 42.82 4.39 -37.30
CA TYR A 23 42.89 4.13 -35.86
C TYR A 23 44.08 3.24 -35.54
N ARG A 24 44.94 3.67 -34.59
CA ARG A 24 46.05 2.85 -34.07
C ARG A 24 45.61 1.76 -33.07
N GLY A 25 44.32 1.45 -33.00
CA GLY A 25 43.67 0.46 -32.12
C GLY A 25 42.33 -0.01 -32.71
N PRO A 26 41.67 -1.01 -32.12
CA PRO A 26 40.49 -1.64 -32.72
C PRO A 26 39.35 -0.61 -32.84
N GLY A 27 39.13 -0.12 -34.06
CA GLY A 27 38.11 0.88 -34.39
C GLY A 27 36.67 0.37 -34.19
N PRO A 28 35.68 1.28 -34.26
CA PRO A 28 34.42 1.17 -33.52
C PRO A 28 33.33 0.38 -34.24
N LYS A 29 33.64 -0.82 -34.75
CA LYS A 29 32.60 -1.63 -35.39
C LYS A 29 32.79 -3.15 -35.38
N TYR A 30 33.31 -3.75 -34.31
CA TYR A 30 32.98 -5.14 -33.95
C TYR A 30 33.04 -5.29 -32.42
N LYS A 31 31.87 -5.42 -31.78
CA LYS A 31 31.78 -5.81 -30.37
C LYS A 31 32.12 -7.29 -30.31
N LEU A 32 33.37 -7.63 -29.99
CA LEU A 32 33.73 -9.01 -29.66
C LEU A 32 32.81 -9.47 -28.51
N PRO A 33 32.15 -10.64 -28.61
CA PRO A 33 31.28 -11.10 -27.55
C PRO A 33 32.07 -11.19 -26.24
N PRO A 34 31.51 -10.75 -25.10
CA PRO A 34 32.19 -10.86 -23.83
C PRO A 34 32.41 -12.34 -23.52
N ASN A 35 33.63 -12.71 -23.10
CA ASN A 35 34.01 -14.06 -22.68
C ASN A 35 33.33 -14.53 -21.37
N THR A 36 32.16 -13.97 -21.06
CA THR A 36 31.32 -14.34 -19.93
C THR A 36 29.97 -14.80 -20.45
N GLY A 37 29.72 -16.11 -20.41
CA GLY A 37 28.40 -16.70 -20.65
C GLY A 37 28.20 -17.47 -21.96
N TYR A 38 29.25 -17.76 -22.74
CA TYR A 38 29.15 -18.60 -23.95
C TYR A 38 29.52 -20.08 -23.67
N LYS A 39 28.77 -21.02 -24.25
CA LYS A 39 28.89 -22.49 -24.00
C LYS A 39 30.14 -23.18 -24.60
N LEU A 40 31.09 -22.45 -25.16
CA LEU A 40 32.32 -23.00 -25.78
C LEU A 40 33.54 -22.12 -25.42
N HIS A 41 33.96 -22.13 -24.16
CA HIS A 41 35.15 -21.42 -23.70
C HIS A 41 36.41 -22.30 -23.85
N ASP A 42 37.47 -21.73 -24.45
CA ASP A 42 38.80 -22.35 -24.62
C ASP A 42 39.59 -22.31 -23.29
N PRO A 43 39.93 -23.47 -22.68
CA PRO A 43 40.55 -23.56 -21.36
C PRO A 43 42.07 -23.27 -21.34
N SER A 44 42.70 -22.95 -22.47
CA SER A 44 44.16 -22.82 -22.57
C SER A 44 44.75 -21.46 -22.18
N ARG A 45 43.93 -20.43 -21.92
CA ARG A 45 44.42 -19.07 -21.62
C ARG A 45 44.41 -18.76 -20.11
N PRO A 46 45.55 -18.35 -19.51
CA PRO A 46 45.63 -18.01 -18.09
C PRO A 46 44.93 -16.67 -17.79
N ARG A 47 44.17 -16.62 -16.70
CA ARG A 47 43.40 -15.45 -16.25
C ARG A 47 44.13 -14.73 -15.10
N ALA A 48 44.11 -13.39 -15.10
CA ALA A 48 44.49 -12.58 -13.92
C ALA A 48 43.35 -12.59 -12.86
N PRO A 49 43.67 -12.59 -11.56
CA PRO A 49 42.67 -12.72 -10.50
C PRO A 49 41.75 -11.49 -10.44
N ALA A 50 40.43 -11.72 -10.43
CA ALA A 50 39.41 -10.70 -10.23
C ALA A 50 38.73 -10.95 -8.89
N PHE A 51 38.81 -9.97 -7.98
CA PHE A 51 38.10 -9.98 -6.70
C PHE A 51 36.67 -9.49 -6.94
N THR A 52 35.67 -10.34 -6.70
CA THR A 52 34.25 -9.96 -6.68
C THR A 52 33.70 -10.14 -5.28
N PHE A 53 33.27 -9.05 -4.65
CA PHE A 53 32.43 -9.08 -3.45
C PHE A 53 31.02 -9.51 -3.85
N GLY A 54 30.69 -10.78 -3.63
CA GLY A 54 29.35 -11.32 -3.87
C GLY A 54 29.37 -12.81 -4.17
N SER A 55 28.75 -13.61 -3.30
CA SER A 55 28.64 -15.06 -3.46
C SER A 55 27.73 -15.42 -4.64
N ARG A 56 28.25 -16.12 -5.64
CA ARG A 56 27.41 -16.77 -6.68
C ARG A 56 26.82 -18.06 -6.11
N LEU A 57 25.50 -18.18 -6.11
CA LEU A 57 24.82 -19.46 -5.86
C LEU A 57 24.92 -20.34 -7.13
N PRO A 58 25.18 -21.66 -7.01
CA PRO A 58 25.22 -22.54 -8.17
C PRO A 58 23.82 -22.77 -8.77
N LEU A 59 23.75 -22.81 -10.09
CA LEU A 59 22.56 -23.21 -10.85
C LEU A 59 22.21 -24.68 -10.54
N GLN A 60 20.94 -24.94 -10.20
CA GLN A 60 20.41 -26.30 -10.08
C GLN A 60 20.50 -27.02 -11.43
N HIS A 61 21.36 -28.02 -11.54
CA HIS A 61 21.29 -28.99 -12.61
C HIS A 61 20.16 -29.99 -12.31
N THR A 62 19.11 -29.94 -13.12
CA THR A 62 18.12 -31.02 -13.22
C THR A 62 18.72 -32.19 -13.99
N THR A 63 18.32 -33.40 -13.61
CA THR A 63 18.58 -34.72 -14.22
C THR A 63 19.91 -35.40 -13.89
N CYS A 64 19.85 -36.43 -13.04
CA CYS A 64 20.04 -37.86 -13.39
C CYS A 64 20.47 -38.66 -12.14
N GLY A 65 19.73 -39.72 -11.81
CA GLY A 65 20.05 -40.67 -10.73
C GLY A 65 21.29 -41.53 -11.04
N PRO A 66 21.76 -42.35 -10.07
CA PRO A 66 23.06 -42.99 -10.16
C PRO A 66 23.01 -44.20 -11.10
N GLY A 67 23.46 -44.02 -12.33
CA GLY A 67 23.75 -45.11 -13.28
C GLY A 67 25.19 -45.66 -13.12
N PRO A 68 25.45 -46.90 -13.57
CA PRO A 68 26.59 -47.73 -13.20
C PRO A 68 27.94 -47.32 -13.81
N SER A 69 28.07 -46.13 -14.37
CA SER A 69 29.29 -45.63 -15.01
C SER A 69 30.10 -44.64 -14.16
N HIS A 70 29.79 -44.48 -12.87
CA HIS A 70 30.53 -43.56 -11.99
C HIS A 70 31.53 -44.32 -11.11
N LEU A 71 32.82 -44.22 -11.46
CA LEU A 71 33.93 -44.71 -10.65
C LEU A 71 34.07 -43.83 -9.39
N VAL A 72 33.83 -44.43 -8.21
CA VAL A 72 34.09 -43.77 -6.93
C VAL A 72 35.62 -43.68 -6.74
N PRO A 73 36.19 -42.48 -6.52
CA PRO A 73 37.62 -42.35 -6.27
C PRO A 73 38.03 -43.19 -5.05
N ALA A 74 39.14 -43.93 -5.13
CA ALA A 74 39.54 -44.92 -4.11
C ALA A 74 39.70 -44.37 -2.68
N ARG A 75 39.82 -43.05 -2.52
CA ARG A 75 39.92 -42.37 -1.21
C ARG A 75 38.59 -41.82 -0.71
N MET A 76 37.46 -42.13 -1.34
CA MET A 76 36.15 -41.59 -0.97
C MET A 76 35.35 -42.63 -0.17
N THR A 77 35.25 -42.39 1.14
CA THR A 77 34.44 -43.22 2.03
C THR A 77 33.01 -42.69 2.12
N VAL A 78 32.09 -43.48 2.71
CA VAL A 78 30.70 -43.06 2.98
C VAL A 78 30.60 -41.78 3.84
N ARG A 79 31.69 -41.38 4.51
CA ARG A 79 31.77 -40.17 5.35
C ARG A 79 32.59 -39.03 4.75
N GLY A 80 33.10 -39.18 3.53
CA GLY A 80 33.95 -38.19 2.85
C GLY A 80 35.31 -38.76 2.46
N THR A 81 36.18 -37.89 1.93
CA THR A 81 37.53 -38.27 1.49
C THR A 81 38.44 -38.60 2.68
N ASP A 82 39.13 -39.74 2.61
CA ASP A 82 40.07 -40.22 3.63
C ASP A 82 41.34 -39.36 3.62
N GLY A 83 41.49 -38.50 4.63
CA GLY A 83 42.57 -37.54 4.78
C GLY A 83 42.43 -36.67 6.03
N ALA A 84 43.55 -36.11 6.51
CA ALA A 84 43.58 -35.28 7.72
C ALA A 84 42.67 -34.03 7.55
N PRO A 85 41.83 -33.69 8.55
CA PRO A 85 40.90 -32.57 8.44
C PRO A 85 41.66 -31.23 8.36
N ALA A 86 41.42 -30.46 7.30
CA ALA A 86 41.96 -29.12 7.16
C ALA A 86 41.21 -28.15 8.10
N PHE A 87 41.92 -27.58 9.07
CA PHE A 87 41.37 -26.59 10.00
C PHE A 87 41.31 -25.21 9.31
N SER A 88 40.12 -24.62 9.23
CA SER A 88 39.94 -23.23 8.77
C SER A 88 39.60 -22.32 9.95
N ILE A 89 40.28 -21.17 10.05
CA ILE A 89 40.16 -20.20 11.17
C ILE A 89 38.86 -19.35 11.08
N TYR A 90 38.09 -19.47 10.00
CA TYR A 90 36.78 -18.82 9.87
C TYR A 90 35.64 -19.77 10.22
N GLY A 91 34.70 -19.29 11.05
CA GLY A 91 33.48 -20.01 11.40
C GLY A 91 32.63 -20.29 10.16
N ARG A 92 32.47 -21.56 9.80
CA ARG A 92 31.55 -21.95 8.74
C ARG A 92 30.11 -21.73 9.23
N LEU A 93 29.38 -20.84 8.56
CA LEU A 93 27.91 -20.82 8.65
C LEU A 93 27.41 -22.17 8.16
N ARG A 94 26.89 -23.00 9.07
CA ARG A 94 26.15 -24.20 8.69
C ARG A 94 24.88 -23.72 8.01
N HIS A 95 24.72 -24.04 6.73
CA HIS A 95 23.40 -23.98 6.11
C HIS A 95 22.44 -24.76 7.00
N THR A 96 21.33 -24.13 7.38
CA THR A 96 20.21 -24.81 8.01
C THR A 96 19.80 -25.94 7.08
N ALA A 97 20.04 -27.19 7.48
CA ALA A 97 19.54 -28.31 6.73
C ALA A 97 18.00 -28.18 6.66
N PRO A 98 17.37 -28.39 5.50
CA PRO A 98 15.92 -28.46 5.46
C PRO A 98 15.45 -29.50 6.49
N PHE A 99 14.40 -29.16 7.25
CA PHE A 99 13.84 -30.03 8.27
C PHE A 99 13.26 -31.27 7.58
N LEU A 100 14.08 -32.31 7.46
CA LEU A 100 13.67 -33.63 6.99
C LEU A 100 13.15 -34.39 8.21
N THR A 101 11.84 -34.60 8.27
CA THR A 101 11.22 -35.52 9.24
C THR A 101 11.89 -36.90 9.09
N PRO A 102 12.57 -37.41 10.12
CA PRO A 102 13.22 -38.71 10.03
C PRO A 102 12.14 -39.79 9.95
N GLY A 103 12.19 -40.60 8.89
CA GLY A 103 11.31 -41.76 8.76
C GLY A 103 11.53 -42.77 9.90
N PRO A 104 10.52 -43.64 10.17
CA PRO A 104 10.63 -44.66 11.21
C PRO A 104 11.84 -45.56 10.95
N GLY A 105 12.79 -45.59 11.89
CA GLY A 105 14.06 -46.32 11.78
C GLY A 105 15.33 -45.45 11.71
N ARG A 106 15.21 -44.12 11.62
CA ARG A 106 16.38 -43.19 11.64
C ARG A 106 16.80 -42.70 13.03
N TYR A 107 16.08 -43.09 14.09
CA TYR A 107 16.40 -42.69 15.46
C TYR A 107 17.48 -43.62 16.04
N PHE A 108 18.69 -43.10 16.25
CA PHE A 108 19.77 -43.79 16.95
C PHE A 108 20.01 -43.12 18.32
N PRO A 109 19.49 -43.66 19.43
CA PRO A 109 19.67 -43.07 20.76
C PRO A 109 21.13 -43.02 21.22
N GLU A 110 21.98 -43.87 20.63
CA GLU A 110 23.40 -44.06 20.96
C GLU A 110 24.29 -42.89 20.47
N ARG A 111 23.73 -42.00 19.65
CA ARG A 111 24.40 -40.78 19.16
C ARG A 111 23.95 -39.52 19.90
N SER A 112 23.17 -39.67 20.97
CA SER A 112 22.87 -38.53 21.85
C SER A 112 24.19 -38.04 22.48
N GLY A 113 24.54 -36.78 22.21
CA GLY A 113 25.78 -36.20 22.71
C GLY A 113 25.79 -36.06 24.23
N ASN A 114 26.91 -35.56 24.78
CA ASN A 114 27.28 -35.46 26.21
C ASN A 114 26.27 -34.83 27.19
N ALA A 115 25.05 -34.49 26.77
CA ALA A 115 23.94 -34.10 27.65
C ALA A 115 23.28 -35.29 28.36
N THR A 116 23.44 -36.52 27.85
CA THR A 116 22.91 -37.75 28.47
C THR A 116 23.85 -38.39 29.49
N TYR A 117 25.11 -37.96 29.56
CA TYR A 117 26.12 -38.50 30.50
C TYR A 117 26.67 -37.38 31.40
N PRO A 118 26.80 -37.59 32.73
CA PRO A 118 27.37 -36.60 33.63
C PRO A 118 28.83 -36.31 33.24
N SER A 119 29.18 -35.04 33.04
CA SER A 119 30.56 -34.62 32.77
C SER A 119 30.90 -33.37 33.59
N ALA A 120 32.17 -33.27 34.03
CA ALA A 120 32.62 -32.17 34.87
C ALA A 120 32.63 -30.81 34.12
N PRO A 121 32.31 -29.68 34.78
CA PRO A 121 32.20 -28.38 34.14
C PRO A 121 33.54 -27.91 33.55
N ARG A 122 33.50 -27.42 32.31
CA ARG A 122 34.66 -26.81 31.64
C ARG A 122 34.60 -25.29 31.75
N HIS A 123 35.69 -24.66 32.21
CA HIS A 123 35.81 -23.21 32.28
C HIS A 123 36.44 -22.67 30.98
N THR A 124 35.77 -21.73 30.30
CA THR A 124 36.32 -21.01 29.14
C THR A 124 36.01 -19.52 29.22
N ILE A 125 36.99 -18.71 28.84
CA ILE A 125 36.97 -17.24 28.90
C ILE A 125 36.47 -16.73 27.54
N ALA A 126 35.15 -16.64 27.37
CA ALA A 126 34.51 -16.06 26.18
C ALA A 126 33.18 -15.37 26.58
N PRO A 127 32.78 -14.28 25.90
CA PRO A 127 31.59 -13.49 26.27
C PRO A 127 30.31 -14.31 26.13
N ARG A 128 29.43 -14.19 27.13
CA ARG A 128 28.19 -14.97 27.34
C ARG A 128 27.06 -14.61 26.38
N ASN A 129 27.26 -14.77 25.07
CA ASN A 129 26.16 -14.68 24.09
C ASN A 129 26.01 -15.99 23.28
N TRP A 130 26.37 -17.13 23.89
CA TRP A 130 26.03 -18.46 23.38
C TRP A 130 24.70 -18.91 23.99
N GLY A 131 23.61 -18.66 23.28
CA GLY A 131 22.27 -19.13 23.65
C GLY A 131 21.23 -18.04 23.83
N ILE A 132 20.80 -17.40 22.72
CA ILE A 132 19.35 -17.19 22.60
C ILE A 132 18.78 -18.59 22.44
N LEU A 133 18.17 -19.07 23.52
CA LEU A 133 17.27 -20.21 23.54
C LEU A 133 16.15 -19.96 22.52
N THR A 134 16.36 -20.29 21.25
CA THR A 134 15.29 -20.90 20.49
C THR A 134 14.90 -22.13 21.29
N LYS A 135 13.77 -22.06 22.02
CA LYS A 135 13.09 -23.25 22.54
C LYS A 135 13.05 -24.23 21.36
N GLN A 136 13.84 -25.30 21.42
CA GLN A 136 13.72 -26.39 20.48
C GLN A 136 12.31 -26.97 20.66
N GLN A 137 11.39 -26.61 19.77
CA GLN A 137 10.07 -27.23 19.67
C GLN A 137 10.16 -28.55 18.92
N THR A 138 11.10 -29.41 19.31
CA THR A 138 11.14 -30.79 18.83
C THR A 138 11.06 -31.67 20.06
N PRO A 139 9.86 -32.19 20.41
CA PRO A 139 9.70 -33.10 21.53
C PRO A 139 10.57 -34.34 21.28
N GLY A 140 11.30 -34.81 22.29
CA GLY A 140 12.04 -36.07 22.20
C GLY A 140 11.09 -37.25 21.97
N PRO A 141 11.56 -38.38 21.39
CA PRO A 141 10.73 -39.56 21.23
C PRO A 141 10.24 -40.03 22.62
N GLY A 142 8.93 -39.93 22.86
CA GLY A 142 8.29 -40.15 24.18
C GLY A 142 7.69 -38.90 24.84
N SER A 143 7.88 -37.69 24.29
CA SER A 143 7.24 -36.46 24.78
C SER A 143 5.82 -36.23 24.27
N TYR A 144 5.31 -37.11 23.40
CA TYR A 144 3.89 -37.14 23.03
C TYR A 144 3.16 -38.04 24.03
N THR A 145 2.64 -37.43 25.10
CA THR A 145 1.59 -38.04 25.92
C THR A 145 0.26 -37.48 25.47
N VAL A 146 -0.69 -38.36 25.13
CA VAL A 146 -2.09 -37.97 24.94
C VAL A 146 -2.59 -37.28 26.20
N PRO A 147 -3.31 -36.14 26.12
CA PRO A 147 -3.89 -35.50 27.29
C PRO A 147 -4.77 -36.50 28.02
N SER A 148 -4.48 -36.74 29.31
CA SER A 148 -5.33 -37.58 30.15
C SER A 148 -6.69 -36.90 30.28
N LEU A 149 -7.72 -37.46 29.64
CA LEU A 149 -9.11 -36.96 29.69
C LEU A 149 -9.74 -37.04 31.11
N LEU A 150 -8.98 -37.50 32.11
CA LEU A 150 -9.32 -37.49 33.52
C LEU A 150 -8.10 -36.99 34.31
N GLY A 151 -8.32 -36.21 35.37
CA GLY A 151 -7.27 -35.58 36.17
C GLY A 151 -6.13 -36.53 36.61
N PRO A 152 -4.96 -35.98 37.01
CA PRO A 152 -3.75 -36.77 37.14
C PRO A 152 -3.87 -37.82 38.25
N ARG A 153 -3.78 -39.11 37.90
CA ARG A 153 -3.60 -40.24 38.85
C ARG A 153 -2.16 -40.33 39.39
N VAL A 154 -1.52 -39.19 39.59
CA VAL A 154 -0.14 -39.11 40.09
C VAL A 154 -0.18 -38.52 41.49
N ILE A 155 0.19 -39.32 42.48
CA ILE A 155 0.28 -38.89 43.88
C ILE A 155 1.29 -37.74 43.95
N GLY A 156 0.85 -36.57 44.44
CA GLY A 156 1.72 -35.42 44.70
C GLY A 156 1.73 -34.29 43.66
N LYS A 157 0.83 -34.29 42.67
CA LYS A 157 0.71 -33.16 41.71
C LYS A 157 -0.67 -32.49 41.82
N VAL A 158 -0.68 -31.21 42.22
CA VAL A 158 -1.90 -30.42 42.41
C VAL A 158 -2.36 -29.87 41.05
N SER A 159 -3.63 -30.08 40.68
CA SER A 159 -4.21 -29.48 39.46
C SER A 159 -4.85 -28.12 39.73
N ALA A 160 -4.84 -27.24 38.73
CA ALA A 160 -5.56 -25.97 38.76
C ALA A 160 -7.10 -26.21 38.82
N PRO A 161 -7.87 -25.32 39.46
CA PRO A 161 -9.32 -25.48 39.59
C PRO A 161 -10.02 -25.32 38.23
N THR A 162 -10.84 -26.30 37.87
CA THR A 162 -11.66 -26.28 36.66
C THR A 162 -13.10 -25.95 37.05
N TYR A 163 -13.64 -24.83 36.56
CA TYR A 163 -15.04 -24.47 36.72
C TYR A 163 -15.87 -25.17 35.65
N SER A 164 -16.76 -26.09 36.03
CA SER A 164 -17.76 -26.67 35.15
C SER A 164 -19.11 -26.00 35.38
N ILE A 165 -19.64 -25.37 34.33
CA ILE A 165 -21.03 -24.88 34.30
C ILE A 165 -21.93 -26.10 34.12
N TYR A 166 -22.79 -26.35 35.11
CA TYR A 166 -23.78 -27.44 35.11
C TYR A 166 -24.79 -27.25 33.96
N GLY A 167 -24.80 -28.18 33.01
CA GLY A 167 -25.93 -28.47 32.13
C GLY A 167 -26.77 -29.59 32.75
N ARG A 168 -28.09 -29.44 32.72
CA ARG A 168 -29.09 -30.28 33.40
C ARG A 168 -29.04 -31.76 33.00
N SER A 169 -29.53 -32.63 33.88
CA SER A 169 -29.61 -34.09 33.74
C SER A 169 -30.47 -34.54 32.56
N ASN A 170 -30.07 -35.66 31.93
CA ASN A 170 -30.87 -36.41 30.94
C ASN A 170 -31.97 -37.30 31.54
N VAL A 171 -32.20 -37.22 32.86
CA VAL A 171 -33.32 -37.89 33.52
C VAL A 171 -34.59 -37.08 33.23
N GLY A 172 -35.51 -37.65 32.44
CA GLY A 172 -36.79 -37.03 32.06
C GLY A 172 -36.84 -36.43 30.64
N SER A 173 -35.89 -36.75 29.74
CA SER A 173 -35.97 -36.35 28.33
C SER A 173 -36.87 -37.31 27.54
N CYS A 174 -37.53 -36.84 26.48
CA CYS A 174 -38.38 -37.66 25.60
C CYS A 174 -37.64 -38.77 24.82
N PHE A 175 -36.31 -38.87 24.96
CA PHE A 175 -35.45 -39.87 24.34
C PHE A 175 -34.83 -40.86 25.35
N GLU A 176 -35.31 -40.88 26.60
CA GLU A 176 -34.86 -41.84 27.61
C GLU A 176 -35.57 -43.19 27.44
N ASP A 177 -34.89 -44.16 26.82
CA ASP A 177 -35.37 -45.55 26.70
C ASP A 177 -34.92 -46.37 27.93
N LEU A 178 -35.85 -46.60 28.85
CA LEU A 178 -35.68 -47.28 30.14
C LEU A 178 -35.76 -48.83 30.03
N SER A 179 -35.65 -49.40 28.83
CA SER A 179 -35.94 -50.82 28.58
C SER A 179 -34.74 -51.79 28.60
N LYS A 180 -33.67 -51.49 29.37
CA LYS A 180 -32.67 -52.53 29.71
C LYS A 180 -32.77 -52.94 31.17
N THR A 181 -33.53 -54.00 31.41
CA THR A 181 -33.57 -54.75 32.66
C THR A 181 -32.17 -55.26 33.01
N PRO A 182 -31.62 -54.93 34.18
CA PRO A 182 -30.33 -55.44 34.64
C PRO A 182 -30.50 -56.75 35.44
N GLY A 183 -29.46 -57.59 35.38
CA GLY A 183 -29.27 -58.75 36.27
C GLY A 183 -30.14 -59.98 35.93
N PRO A 184 -29.88 -61.16 36.51
CA PRO A 184 -29.10 -61.42 37.72
C PRO A 184 -27.84 -62.25 37.40
N CYS A 185 -26.80 -62.27 38.26
CA CYS A 185 -25.56 -63.05 38.07
C CYS A 185 -24.58 -62.47 37.00
N ALA A 186 -23.86 -61.38 37.23
CA ALA A 186 -23.12 -61.15 38.47
C ALA A 186 -22.39 -62.43 38.98
N TYR A 187 -21.91 -63.32 38.09
CA TYR A 187 -21.00 -64.45 38.37
C TYR A 187 -20.25 -64.82 37.07
N HIS A 188 -19.07 -65.43 37.00
CA HIS A 188 -17.97 -65.73 37.93
C HIS A 188 -16.71 -65.86 37.03
N VAL A 189 -15.53 -65.50 37.55
CA VAL A 189 -14.24 -65.64 36.85
C VAL A 189 -13.64 -67.03 37.09
N VAL A 190 -13.08 -67.67 36.05
CA VAL A 190 -12.09 -68.78 36.16
C VAL A 190 -11.38 -68.96 34.80
N ASN A 191 -10.12 -69.39 34.67
CA ASN A 191 -8.96 -69.53 35.58
C ASN A 191 -7.69 -69.48 34.68
N PRO A 192 -6.58 -68.79 35.03
CA PRO A 192 -5.51 -68.35 34.12
C PRO A 192 -4.54 -69.42 33.59
N GLY A 193 -4.93 -70.69 33.57
CA GLY A 193 -4.00 -71.77 33.25
C GLY A 193 -4.67 -73.05 32.82
N VAL A 194 -5.82 -72.98 32.13
CA VAL A 194 -6.45 -74.15 31.49
C VAL A 194 -5.65 -74.61 30.27
N TYR A 195 -4.44 -75.06 30.57
CA TYR A 195 -3.88 -76.35 30.21
C TYR A 195 -3.80 -76.66 28.70
N LYS A 196 -2.86 -75.96 28.06
CA LYS A 196 -1.89 -76.43 27.05
C LYS A 196 -2.38 -77.23 25.83
N ASN A 197 -1.95 -76.69 24.68
CA ASN A 197 -1.61 -77.24 23.38
C ASN A 197 -2.64 -78.13 22.65
N ARG A 198 -3.30 -77.55 21.65
CA ARG A 198 -3.72 -78.27 20.45
C ARG A 198 -3.44 -77.47 19.18
N ALA A 199 -2.83 -78.16 18.21
CA ALA A 199 -2.64 -77.72 16.82
C ALA A 199 -4.00 -77.77 16.06
N PRO A 200 -4.12 -77.11 14.89
CA PRO A 200 -5.39 -76.64 14.37
C PRO A 200 -6.26 -77.77 13.80
N GLN A 201 -7.59 -77.62 13.95
CA GLN A 201 -8.58 -78.47 13.31
C GLN A 201 -9.47 -77.63 12.39
N PHE A 202 -9.46 -77.99 11.11
CA PHE A 202 -10.46 -77.60 10.13
C PHE A 202 -11.65 -78.55 10.25
N THR A 203 -12.88 -78.04 10.08
CA THR A 203 -14.02 -78.94 9.86
C THR A 203 -15.03 -78.36 8.87
N MET A 204 -15.49 -79.28 8.03
CA MET A 204 -16.38 -79.15 6.89
C MET A 204 -17.84 -79.35 7.31
N LEU A 205 -18.73 -78.41 6.98
CA LEU A 205 -20.17 -78.53 6.62
C LEU A 205 -20.92 -77.20 6.89
N PRO A 206 -22.02 -76.92 6.16
CA PRO A 206 -22.35 -75.58 5.67
C PRO A 206 -23.23 -74.77 6.64
N ARG A 207 -23.06 -73.44 6.62
CA ARG A 207 -23.98 -72.50 7.26
C ARG A 207 -25.25 -72.34 6.43
N THR A 208 -26.36 -72.85 6.92
CA THR A 208 -27.72 -72.66 6.38
C THR A 208 -28.40 -71.47 7.05
N SER A 209 -27.97 -70.26 6.72
CA SER A 209 -28.77 -69.01 6.72
C SER A 209 -27.85 -67.81 6.52
N VAL A 210 -28.25 -66.94 5.59
CA VAL A 210 -27.51 -65.74 5.19
C VAL A 210 -28.09 -64.56 5.99
N PRO A 211 -27.27 -63.69 6.60
CA PRO A 211 -27.75 -62.47 7.25
C PRO A 211 -28.36 -61.51 6.22
N GLN A 212 -29.61 -61.07 6.48
CA GLN A 212 -30.30 -60.08 5.65
C GLN A 212 -30.03 -58.65 6.14
N GLU A 213 -29.87 -57.77 5.15
CA GLU A 213 -29.43 -56.37 5.23
C GLU A 213 -30.64 -55.42 5.24
N SER A 214 -30.76 -54.56 6.25
CA SER A 214 -31.89 -53.64 6.42
C SER A 214 -31.51 -52.18 6.13
N THR A 215 -30.85 -51.91 5.00
CA THR A 215 -30.56 -50.53 4.59
C THR A 215 -30.94 -50.37 3.13
N GLN A 216 -32.12 -49.77 2.88
CA GLN A 216 -32.52 -49.37 1.54
C GLN A 216 -31.59 -48.24 1.06
N ARG A 217 -30.78 -48.51 0.04
CA ARG A 217 -30.10 -47.49 -0.76
C ARG A 217 -30.67 -47.54 -2.17
N PRO A 218 -31.31 -46.48 -2.68
CA PRO A 218 -31.75 -46.45 -4.07
C PRO A 218 -30.54 -46.35 -5.00
N GLY A 219 -30.53 -47.19 -6.05
CA GLY A 219 -29.49 -47.23 -7.08
C GLY A 219 -29.70 -46.16 -8.17
N PRO A 220 -28.70 -45.96 -9.07
CA PRO A 220 -28.58 -44.80 -9.94
C PRO A 220 -29.55 -44.77 -11.15
N ALA A 221 -30.68 -45.47 -11.08
CA ALA A 221 -31.73 -45.50 -12.11
C ALA A 221 -33.15 -45.30 -11.53
N SER A 222 -33.27 -44.81 -10.28
CA SER A 222 -34.56 -44.61 -9.59
C SER A 222 -35.13 -43.19 -9.69
N TYR A 223 -34.72 -42.40 -10.67
CA TYR A 223 -35.38 -41.11 -10.97
C TYR A 223 -35.99 -41.19 -12.37
N SER A 224 -37.30 -41.40 -12.43
CA SER A 224 -38.12 -41.17 -13.62
C SER A 224 -38.97 -39.93 -13.37
N VAL A 225 -38.98 -39.01 -14.34
CA VAL A 225 -39.57 -37.67 -14.27
C VAL A 225 -41.08 -37.66 -14.55
N ASP A 226 -41.70 -38.83 -14.75
CA ASP A 226 -43.06 -38.96 -15.28
C ASP A 226 -44.13 -39.38 -14.24
N GLU A 227 -43.84 -39.36 -12.94
CA GLU A 227 -44.84 -39.67 -11.91
C GLU A 227 -45.08 -38.49 -10.98
N ALA A 228 -45.70 -37.45 -11.52
CA ALA A 228 -46.37 -36.41 -10.75
C ALA A 228 -47.69 -36.04 -11.43
N GLU A 229 -48.71 -36.88 -11.27
CA GLU A 229 -50.14 -36.52 -11.20
C GLU A 229 -51.03 -37.77 -11.12
N ALA A 230 -51.81 -37.92 -10.04
CA ALA A 230 -53.20 -38.43 -10.04
C ALA A 230 -53.69 -38.80 -8.62
N MET A 231 -54.29 -37.85 -7.91
CA MET A 231 -55.46 -38.13 -7.07
C MET A 231 -56.52 -37.05 -7.36
N ALA A 232 -57.64 -37.51 -7.92
CA ALA A 232 -58.70 -36.68 -8.48
C ALA A 232 -59.79 -36.32 -7.46
N ALA A 233 -60.34 -35.10 -7.58
CA ALA A 233 -61.75 -34.77 -7.34
C ALA A 233 -62.18 -33.67 -8.35
N PRO A 234 -63.46 -33.57 -8.74
CA PRO A 234 -63.85 -33.37 -10.14
C PRO A 234 -64.22 -31.94 -10.52
N GLY A 235 -63.96 -31.57 -11.79
CA GLY A 235 -64.55 -30.41 -12.46
C GLY A 235 -63.74 -29.98 -13.69
N ILE A 236 -64.25 -30.28 -14.89
CA ILE A 236 -63.68 -29.79 -16.18
C ILE A 236 -64.72 -28.86 -16.84
N PRO A 237 -64.26 -27.75 -17.46
CA PRO A 237 -64.62 -27.49 -18.85
C PRO A 237 -63.38 -27.33 -19.77
N PRO A 238 -63.53 -27.46 -21.10
CA PRO A 238 -62.49 -27.90 -22.05
C PRO A 238 -61.61 -26.75 -22.61
N PRO A 239 -60.58 -27.03 -23.44
CA PRO A 239 -59.38 -26.20 -23.54
C PRO A 239 -59.46 -25.06 -24.56
N LEU A 240 -58.65 -24.03 -24.34
CA LEU A 240 -58.24 -23.04 -25.34
C LEU A 240 -56.72 -23.12 -25.54
N THR A 241 -56.34 -22.88 -26.80
CA THR A 241 -55.05 -23.05 -27.50
C THR A 241 -53.83 -22.36 -26.89
N PRO A 242 -52.58 -22.76 -27.23
CA PRO A 242 -51.37 -22.20 -26.65
C PRO A 242 -50.90 -20.94 -27.40
N GLU A 243 -50.51 -19.89 -26.66
CA GLU A 243 -49.71 -18.78 -27.16
C GLU A 243 -48.36 -18.67 -26.42
N ALA A 244 -47.32 -18.58 -27.25
CA ALA A 244 -46.07 -17.84 -27.09
C ALA A 244 -45.15 -18.07 -25.86
N ALA A 245 -43.98 -18.63 -26.18
CA ALA A 245 -42.80 -18.73 -25.33
C ALA A 245 -42.24 -17.36 -24.92
N GLY A 246 -42.07 -17.16 -23.62
CA GLY A 246 -41.20 -16.13 -23.03
C GLY A 246 -39.89 -16.76 -22.56
N THR A 247 -38.78 -16.25 -23.09
CA THR A 247 -37.40 -16.62 -22.74
C THR A 247 -37.05 -16.25 -21.29
N VAL A 248 -36.70 -17.25 -20.47
CA VAL A 248 -36.10 -17.05 -19.14
C VAL A 248 -34.57 -17.12 -19.29
N SER A 249 -33.89 -16.00 -19.05
CA SER A 249 -32.43 -15.94 -18.93
C SER A 249 -32.00 -16.56 -17.60
N GLY A 250 -31.27 -17.68 -17.67
CA GLY A 250 -30.67 -18.34 -16.50
C GLY A 250 -29.51 -17.51 -15.93
N GLY A 251 -29.76 -16.81 -14.82
CA GLY A 251 -28.70 -16.28 -13.96
C GLY A 251 -28.25 -17.37 -12.98
N GLY A 252 -27.17 -18.07 -13.29
CA GLY A 252 -26.50 -18.93 -12.32
C GLY A 252 -25.81 -18.05 -11.26
N SER A 253 -26.17 -18.23 -9.99
CA SER A 253 -25.49 -17.58 -8.86
C SER A 253 -24.03 -18.05 -8.80
N ARG A 254 -23.09 -17.15 -9.10
CA ARG A 254 -21.65 -17.40 -8.98
C ARG A 254 -21.28 -17.51 -7.50
N GLU A 255 -20.54 -18.56 -7.12
CA GLU A 255 -19.96 -18.65 -5.77
C GLU A 255 -18.85 -17.59 -5.60
N PRO A 256 -18.84 -16.84 -4.47
CA PRO A 256 -17.82 -15.84 -4.20
C PRO A 256 -16.46 -16.53 -4.02
N LYS A 257 -15.43 -16.01 -4.69
CA LYS A 257 -14.07 -16.56 -4.61
C LYS A 257 -13.46 -16.21 -3.26
N GLN A 258 -12.60 -17.09 -2.74
CA GLN A 258 -11.89 -16.78 -1.50
C GLN A 258 -10.80 -15.72 -1.74
N LEU A 259 -10.56 -14.84 -0.77
CA LEU A 259 -9.53 -13.79 -0.86
C LEU A 259 -8.14 -14.31 -1.31
N PRO A 260 -7.61 -15.45 -0.80
CA PRO A 260 -6.33 -15.97 -1.27
C PRO A 260 -6.32 -16.33 -2.77
N GLU A 261 -7.45 -16.72 -3.34
CA GLU A 261 -7.58 -17.01 -4.77
C GLU A 261 -7.53 -15.73 -5.60
N LEU A 262 -8.19 -14.66 -5.13
CA LEU A 262 -8.11 -13.33 -5.75
C LEU A 262 -6.68 -12.78 -5.73
N ILE A 263 -6.00 -12.90 -4.58
CA ILE A 263 -4.59 -12.49 -4.45
C ILE A 263 -3.70 -13.33 -5.37
N CYS A 264 -3.92 -14.65 -5.44
CA CYS A 264 -3.18 -15.55 -6.32
C CYS A 264 -3.34 -15.14 -7.79
N LEU A 265 -4.58 -14.89 -8.22
CA LEU A 265 -4.90 -14.44 -9.57
C LEU A 265 -4.17 -13.15 -9.92
N LYS A 266 -4.25 -12.13 -9.05
CA LYS A 266 -3.61 -10.85 -9.34
C LYS A 266 -2.09 -10.91 -9.26
N ARG A 267 -1.53 -11.65 -8.30
CA ARG A 267 -0.07 -11.88 -8.17
C ARG A 267 0.52 -12.49 -9.44
N ASP A 268 -0.22 -13.41 -10.06
CA ASP A 268 0.19 -14.12 -11.27
C ASP A 268 -0.07 -13.32 -12.57
N GLY A 269 -0.47 -12.04 -12.45
CA GLY A 269 -0.69 -11.13 -13.58
C GLY A 269 -2.07 -11.28 -14.22
N GLY A 270 -3.01 -11.98 -13.57
CA GLY A 270 -4.39 -12.12 -14.05
C GLY A 270 -5.22 -10.85 -13.89
N HIS A 271 -6.25 -10.73 -14.72
CA HIS A 271 -7.27 -9.69 -14.65
C HIS A 271 -8.34 -10.06 -13.61
N LEU A 272 -8.69 -9.11 -12.74
CA LEU A 272 -9.78 -9.24 -11.77
C LEU A 272 -11.09 -8.79 -12.41
N SER A 273 -12.08 -9.69 -12.46
CA SER A 273 -13.42 -9.33 -12.94
C SER A 273 -14.11 -8.35 -11.99
N GLU A 274 -15.17 -7.69 -12.44
CA GLU A 274 -15.91 -6.75 -11.59
C GLU A 274 -16.38 -7.38 -10.27
N ALA A 275 -16.92 -8.59 -10.33
CA ALA A 275 -17.32 -9.34 -9.14
C ALA A 275 -16.13 -9.62 -8.20
N ASP A 276 -14.94 -9.93 -8.75
CA ASP A 276 -13.74 -10.16 -7.92
C ASP A 276 -13.34 -8.90 -7.13
N ILE A 277 -13.40 -7.74 -7.78
CA ILE A 277 -13.05 -6.46 -7.16
C ILE A 277 -14.07 -6.08 -6.09
N ARG A 278 -15.36 -6.26 -6.38
CA ARG A 278 -16.45 -6.00 -5.41
C ARG A 278 -16.37 -6.94 -4.21
N ASP A 279 -16.11 -8.22 -4.42
CA ASP A 279 -15.90 -9.20 -3.34
C ASP A 279 -14.72 -8.79 -2.44
N PHE A 280 -13.61 -8.35 -3.04
CA PHE A 280 -12.46 -7.84 -2.27
C PHE A 280 -12.81 -6.58 -1.46
N VAL A 281 -13.46 -5.59 -2.06
CA VAL A 281 -13.84 -4.34 -1.36
C VAL A 281 -14.86 -4.62 -0.26
N HIS A 282 -15.83 -5.52 -0.50
CA HIS A 282 -16.78 -5.94 0.52
C HIS A 282 -16.07 -6.62 1.70
N ALA A 283 -15.11 -7.50 1.44
CA ALA A 283 -14.34 -8.16 2.48
C ALA A 283 -13.48 -7.19 3.31
N VAL A 284 -13.00 -6.10 2.70
CA VAL A 284 -12.33 -5.00 3.41
C VAL A 284 -13.31 -4.28 4.33
N MET A 285 -14.55 -4.07 3.87
CA MET A 285 -15.58 -3.34 4.60
C MET A 285 -16.19 -4.12 5.77
N ASP A 286 -16.45 -5.41 5.60
CA ASP A 286 -17.04 -6.26 6.64
C ASP A 286 -16.01 -6.79 7.66
N GLY A 287 -14.72 -6.49 7.44
CA GLY A 287 -13.61 -6.90 8.29
C GLY A 287 -13.20 -8.37 8.15
N SER A 288 -13.73 -9.10 7.16
CA SER A 288 -13.32 -10.47 6.87
C SER A 288 -11.93 -10.54 6.20
N ALA A 289 -11.49 -9.48 5.53
CA ALA A 289 -10.14 -9.32 5.03
C ALA A 289 -9.16 -8.95 6.16
N GLN A 290 -8.19 -9.81 6.42
CA GLN A 290 -7.11 -9.52 7.37
C GLN A 290 -6.14 -8.49 6.77
N ASP A 291 -5.51 -7.65 7.62
CA ASP A 291 -4.49 -6.67 7.21
C ASP A 291 -3.39 -7.28 6.33
N THR A 292 -3.00 -8.53 6.60
CA THR A 292 -2.01 -9.28 5.81
C THR A 292 -2.49 -9.59 4.39
N GLN A 293 -3.78 -9.89 4.23
CA GLN A 293 -4.41 -10.13 2.93
C GLN A 293 -4.56 -8.83 2.15
N ILE A 294 -4.95 -7.74 2.83
CA ILE A 294 -5.02 -6.40 2.24
C ILE A 294 -3.64 -5.99 1.73
N GLY A 295 -2.61 -6.08 2.58
CA GLY A 295 -1.23 -5.78 2.20
C GLY A 295 -0.72 -6.64 1.03
N ALA A 296 -1.07 -7.92 0.99
CA ALA A 296 -0.71 -8.82 -0.10
C ALA A 296 -1.39 -8.46 -1.43
N MET A 297 -2.69 -8.11 -1.41
CA MET A 297 -3.40 -7.64 -2.59
C MET A 297 -2.84 -6.31 -3.10
N LEU A 298 -2.62 -5.35 -2.20
CA LEU A 298 -2.03 -4.05 -2.55
C LEU A 298 -0.65 -4.20 -3.20
N MET A 299 0.18 -5.10 -2.67
CA MET A 299 1.50 -5.40 -3.25
C MET A 299 1.37 -6.09 -4.61
N ALA A 300 0.42 -7.02 -4.78
CA ALA A 300 0.16 -7.67 -6.07
C ALA A 300 -0.27 -6.65 -7.13
N ILE A 301 -1.22 -5.76 -6.80
CA ILE A 301 -1.64 -4.65 -7.67
C ILE A 301 -0.47 -3.73 -7.96
N ARG A 302 0.38 -3.45 -6.97
CA ARG A 302 1.52 -2.56 -7.19
C ARG A 302 2.54 -3.15 -8.18
N LEU A 303 2.81 -4.44 -8.12
CA LEU A 303 3.80 -5.09 -8.96
C LEU A 303 3.27 -5.44 -10.36
N GLN A 304 1.99 -5.79 -10.48
CA GLN A 304 1.39 -6.23 -11.75
C GLN A 304 0.55 -5.14 -12.44
N GLY A 305 0.23 -4.05 -11.74
CA GLY A 305 -0.67 -3.01 -12.25
C GLY A 305 -2.12 -3.45 -12.33
N MET A 306 -2.98 -2.57 -12.84
CA MET A 306 -4.36 -2.86 -13.23
C MET A 306 -4.62 -2.15 -14.55
N ASP A 307 -5.46 -2.73 -15.40
CA ASP A 307 -5.93 -2.03 -16.59
C ASP A 307 -6.99 -0.96 -16.24
N LEU A 308 -7.46 -0.22 -17.26
CA LEU A 308 -8.41 0.87 -17.09
C LEU A 308 -9.78 0.37 -16.60
N GLU A 309 -10.20 -0.83 -17.02
CA GLU A 309 -11.48 -1.43 -16.61
C GLU A 309 -11.41 -1.80 -15.13
N GLU A 310 -10.39 -2.54 -14.73
CA GLU A 310 -10.10 -2.90 -13.35
C GLU A 310 -10.01 -1.65 -12.46
N THR A 311 -9.31 -0.61 -12.92
CA THR A 311 -9.14 0.65 -12.17
C THR A 311 -10.47 1.39 -12.02
N SER A 312 -11.29 1.43 -13.07
CA SER A 312 -12.60 2.09 -13.04
C SER A 312 -13.55 1.36 -12.09
N VAL A 313 -13.59 0.03 -12.14
CA VAL A 313 -14.40 -0.78 -11.24
C VAL A 313 -13.93 -0.66 -9.79
N LEU A 314 -12.62 -0.69 -9.53
CA LEU A 314 -12.10 -0.47 -8.18
C LEU A 314 -12.51 0.91 -7.67
N THR A 315 -12.42 1.94 -8.50
CA THR A 315 -12.86 3.31 -8.15
C THR A 315 -14.33 3.32 -7.75
N GLN A 316 -15.19 2.71 -8.57
CA GLN A 316 -16.62 2.64 -8.33
C GLN A 316 -16.95 1.86 -7.06
N ALA A 317 -16.35 0.69 -6.87
CA ALA A 317 -16.56 -0.14 -5.68
C ALA A 317 -16.12 0.60 -4.39
N LEU A 318 -15.01 1.35 -4.44
CA LEU A 318 -14.59 2.18 -3.31
C LEU A 318 -15.57 3.33 -3.05
N ALA A 319 -16.06 4.00 -4.09
CA ALA A 319 -17.05 5.08 -3.95
C ALA A 319 -18.38 4.56 -3.35
N GLU A 320 -18.83 3.39 -3.80
CA GLU A 320 -20.06 2.72 -3.35
C GLU A 320 -19.94 2.06 -1.97
N SER A 321 -18.73 2.01 -1.38
CA SER A 321 -18.53 1.48 -0.02
C SER A 321 -19.18 2.34 1.07
N GLY A 322 -19.54 3.59 0.75
CA GLY A 322 -20.21 4.52 1.66
C GLY A 322 -21.42 5.20 1.01
N GLN A 323 -21.88 6.27 1.66
CA GLN A 323 -22.96 7.12 1.18
C GLN A 323 -22.44 8.08 0.11
N GLN A 324 -23.26 8.30 -0.93
CA GLN A 324 -23.04 9.34 -1.94
C GLN A 324 -23.64 10.65 -1.44
N LEU A 325 -22.96 11.78 -1.64
CA LEU A 325 -23.51 13.08 -1.26
C LEU A 325 -24.47 13.58 -2.34
N GLU A 326 -25.66 13.97 -1.93
CA GLU A 326 -26.69 14.53 -2.81
C GLU A 326 -26.89 16.02 -2.55
N TRP A 327 -26.98 16.78 -3.63
CA TRP A 327 -27.04 18.24 -3.57
C TRP A 327 -28.31 18.80 -4.24
N PRO A 328 -28.79 19.97 -3.80
CA PRO A 328 -29.82 20.70 -4.50
C PRO A 328 -29.46 20.91 -5.98
N LYS A 329 -30.42 20.69 -6.89
CA LYS A 329 -30.21 20.81 -8.34
C LYS A 329 -29.62 22.17 -8.76
N ALA A 330 -29.94 23.24 -8.02
CA ALA A 330 -29.41 24.58 -8.26
C ALA A 330 -27.88 24.66 -8.16
N TRP A 331 -27.25 23.77 -7.39
CA TRP A 331 -25.80 23.78 -7.15
C TRP A 331 -25.02 22.88 -8.11
N HIS A 332 -25.69 22.07 -8.93
CA HIS A 332 -25.02 21.07 -9.76
C HIS A 332 -23.92 21.66 -10.63
N GLN A 333 -24.08 22.85 -11.21
CA GLN A 333 -23.04 23.53 -12.02
C GLN A 333 -22.01 24.34 -11.20
N GLN A 334 -22.19 24.42 -9.88
CA GLN A 334 -21.32 25.16 -8.96
C GLN A 334 -20.40 24.24 -8.16
N LEU A 335 -20.72 22.94 -8.09
CA LEU A 335 -19.96 21.94 -7.35
C LEU A 335 -18.65 21.64 -8.06
N VAL A 336 -17.55 22.05 -7.45
CA VAL A 336 -16.20 21.89 -7.98
C VAL A 336 -15.26 21.49 -6.88
N ASP A 337 -14.17 20.81 -7.23
CA ASP A 337 -13.10 20.54 -6.27
C ASP A 337 -11.71 20.49 -6.92
N LYS A 338 -10.69 20.58 -6.07
CA LYS A 338 -9.29 20.32 -6.41
C LYS A 338 -8.74 19.19 -5.56
N HIS A 339 -8.11 18.20 -6.20
CA HIS A 339 -7.28 17.22 -5.49
C HIS A 339 -5.80 17.36 -5.85
N SER A 340 -4.90 16.88 -4.99
CA SER A 340 -3.45 16.84 -5.25
C SER A 340 -2.95 15.42 -5.02
N THR A 341 -1.96 14.97 -5.80
CA THR A 341 -1.29 13.67 -5.57
C THR A 341 -0.40 13.66 -4.33
N GLY A 342 -0.23 14.81 -3.67
CA GLY A 342 0.62 14.99 -2.50
C GLY A 342 1.95 15.66 -2.87
N GLY A 343 2.38 16.60 -2.04
CA GLY A 343 3.59 17.38 -2.23
C GLY A 343 4.11 17.96 -0.92
N VAL A 344 5.36 18.42 -0.92
CA VAL A 344 6.01 19.03 0.24
C VAL A 344 5.71 20.53 0.25
N GLY A 345 5.13 21.04 1.34
CA GLY A 345 4.69 22.45 1.40
C GLY A 345 3.41 22.75 0.61
N ASP A 346 2.69 21.74 0.09
CA ASP A 346 1.47 21.95 -0.69
C ASP A 346 0.27 22.33 0.20
N LYS A 347 0.11 23.63 0.44
CA LYS A 347 -1.07 24.23 1.13
C LYS A 347 -2.06 24.88 0.17
N VAL A 348 -2.02 24.57 -1.12
CA VAL A 348 -2.93 25.18 -2.12
C VAL A 348 -4.38 24.96 -1.73
N SER A 349 -4.75 23.77 -1.22
CA SER A 349 -6.13 23.46 -0.87
C SER A 349 -6.71 24.36 0.23
N LEU A 350 -5.89 24.81 1.19
CA LEU A 350 -6.33 25.70 2.29
C LEU A 350 -6.76 27.08 1.75
N VAL A 351 -6.10 27.54 0.68
CA VAL A 351 -6.36 28.84 0.05
C VAL A 351 -7.43 28.72 -1.04
N LEU A 352 -7.36 27.66 -1.84
CA LEU A 352 -8.16 27.52 -3.04
C LEU A 352 -9.63 27.22 -2.75
N ALA A 353 -9.93 26.39 -1.73
CA ALA A 353 -11.31 26.08 -1.34
C ALA A 353 -12.13 27.35 -1.00
N PRO A 354 -11.68 28.24 -0.09
CA PRO A 354 -12.41 29.47 0.20
C PRO A 354 -12.36 30.50 -0.95
N ALA A 355 -11.31 30.52 -1.77
CA ALA A 355 -11.23 31.40 -2.94
C ALA A 355 -12.27 31.02 -4.01
N LEU A 356 -12.47 29.73 -4.27
CA LEU A 356 -13.53 29.25 -5.17
C LEU A 356 -14.93 29.52 -4.59
N ALA A 357 -15.12 29.35 -3.28
CA ALA A 357 -16.37 29.71 -2.62
C ALA A 357 -16.68 31.21 -2.73
N ALA A 358 -15.66 32.07 -2.62
CA ALA A 358 -15.80 33.50 -2.87
C ALA A 358 -16.16 33.82 -4.33
N CYS A 359 -15.73 32.99 -5.28
CA CYS A 359 -16.10 33.09 -6.69
C CYS A 359 -17.50 32.52 -7.01
N GLY A 360 -18.25 32.03 -6.03
CA GLY A 360 -19.62 31.52 -6.19
C GLY A 360 -19.72 30.02 -6.44
N CYS A 361 -18.63 29.28 -6.28
CA CYS A 361 -18.63 27.82 -6.34
C CYS A 361 -19.04 27.19 -5.00
N LYS A 362 -19.36 25.89 -5.02
CA LYS A 362 -19.56 25.04 -3.84
C LYS A 362 -18.45 23.98 -3.81
N VAL A 363 -17.70 23.90 -2.72
CA VAL A 363 -16.51 23.03 -2.62
C VAL A 363 -16.63 22.04 -1.44
N PRO A 364 -17.20 20.84 -1.66
CA PRO A 364 -17.32 19.79 -0.64
C PRO A 364 -16.04 18.94 -0.51
N MET A 365 -14.90 19.55 -0.23
CA MET A 365 -13.62 18.86 -0.35
C MET A 365 -13.44 17.73 0.69
N ILE A 366 -13.45 16.48 0.23
CA ILE A 366 -12.99 15.31 0.98
C ILE A 366 -11.49 15.15 0.74
N SER A 367 -10.69 15.39 1.78
CA SER A 367 -9.22 15.32 1.73
C SER A 367 -8.68 14.15 2.54
N GLY A 368 -7.41 13.80 2.31
CA GLY A 368 -6.68 12.79 3.08
C GLY A 368 -5.75 13.39 4.13
N ARG A 369 -5.29 12.50 5.02
CA ARG A 369 -4.14 12.73 5.92
C ARG A 369 -2.81 12.51 5.18
N GLY A 370 -1.70 12.84 5.84
CA GLY A 370 -0.35 12.67 5.28
C GLY A 370 -0.10 11.25 4.80
N LEU A 371 0.64 11.13 3.70
CA LEU A 371 0.94 9.87 3.02
C LEU A 371 2.43 9.83 2.66
N GLY A 372 3.13 8.83 3.16
CA GLY A 372 4.58 8.70 3.06
C GLY A 372 5.29 9.93 3.64
N HIS A 373 6.06 10.62 2.79
CA HIS A 373 6.77 11.86 3.15
C HIS A 373 5.96 13.14 2.89
N THR A 374 4.76 13.04 2.32
CA THR A 374 3.94 14.22 2.01
C THR A 374 2.99 14.55 3.17
N GLY A 375 2.88 15.83 3.52
CA GLY A 375 1.98 16.30 4.57
C GLY A 375 0.53 16.38 4.08
N GLY A 376 -0.43 16.02 4.93
CA GLY A 376 -1.86 16.00 4.58
C GLY A 376 -2.58 17.31 4.92
N THR A 377 -3.55 17.71 4.09
CA THR A 377 -4.39 18.90 4.31
C THR A 377 -5.11 18.85 5.67
N LEU A 378 -5.63 17.68 6.04
CA LEU A 378 -6.36 17.51 7.30
C LEU A 378 -5.46 17.72 8.51
N ASP A 379 -4.24 17.18 8.46
CA ASP A 379 -3.27 17.31 9.54
C ASP A 379 -2.83 18.78 9.73
N LYS A 380 -2.82 19.56 8.64
CA LYS A 380 -2.58 21.02 8.69
C LYS A 380 -3.73 21.73 9.39
N LEU A 381 -4.96 21.44 9.01
CA LEU A 381 -6.15 22.08 9.61
C LEU A 381 -6.36 21.71 11.07
N GLU A 382 -6.04 20.48 11.48
CA GLU A 382 -6.07 20.04 12.87
C GLU A 382 -5.03 20.74 13.76
N SER A 383 -4.06 21.47 13.18
CA SER A 383 -3.21 22.38 13.96
C SER A 383 -3.98 23.58 14.53
N ILE A 384 -5.13 23.92 13.96
CA ILE A 384 -6.02 24.98 14.43
C ILE A 384 -6.85 24.43 15.59
N PRO A 385 -6.73 25.01 16.82
CA PRO A 385 -7.48 24.52 17.96
C PRO A 385 -9.00 24.51 17.73
N GLY A 386 -9.62 23.34 17.90
CA GLY A 386 -11.07 23.15 17.76
C GLY A 386 -11.55 22.80 16.35
N PHE A 387 -10.68 22.78 15.33
CA PHE A 387 -11.10 22.41 13.98
C PHE A 387 -11.51 20.94 13.90
N ASN A 388 -12.74 20.68 13.44
CA ASN A 388 -13.29 19.35 13.30
C ASN A 388 -13.36 18.92 11.82
N VAL A 389 -12.49 17.98 11.46
CA VAL A 389 -12.41 17.36 10.12
C VAL A 389 -13.49 16.30 9.85
N THR A 390 -14.21 15.85 10.88
CA THR A 390 -15.25 14.83 10.76
C THR A 390 -16.63 15.48 10.80
N GLN A 391 -17.34 15.43 9.68
CA GLN A 391 -18.67 15.99 9.52
C GLN A 391 -19.60 14.94 8.90
N SER A 392 -20.86 14.94 9.31
CA SER A 392 -21.89 14.11 8.68
C SER A 392 -22.31 14.71 7.33
N PRO A 393 -22.88 13.90 6.42
CA PRO A 393 -23.42 14.41 5.15
C PRO A 393 -24.38 15.60 5.32
N GLU A 394 -25.22 15.56 6.35
CA GLU A 394 -26.18 16.62 6.65
C GLU A 394 -25.48 17.91 7.10
N GLN A 395 -24.40 17.79 7.89
CA GLN A 395 -23.59 18.93 8.30
C GLN A 395 -22.83 19.53 7.11
N ILE A 396 -22.32 18.69 6.20
CA ILE A 396 -21.64 19.15 4.98
C ILE A 396 -22.60 19.98 4.11
N LEU A 397 -23.86 19.55 3.97
CA LEU A 397 -24.87 20.32 3.25
C LEU A 397 -25.06 21.72 3.84
N LEU A 398 -25.17 21.83 5.16
CA LEU A 398 -25.29 23.12 5.86
C LEU A 398 -24.03 23.99 5.67
N LEU A 399 -22.84 23.40 5.76
CA LEU A 399 -21.57 24.10 5.52
C LEU A 399 -21.51 24.70 4.11
N LEU A 400 -21.94 23.95 3.10
CA LEU A 400 -21.99 24.48 1.74
C LEU A 400 -23.06 25.55 1.56
N GLU A 401 -24.22 25.44 2.20
CA GLU A 401 -25.27 26.47 2.15
C GLU A 401 -24.74 27.80 2.72
N GLU A 402 -24.21 27.77 3.94
CA GLU A 402 -23.80 28.95 4.70
C GLU A 402 -22.46 29.55 4.23
N VAL A 403 -21.46 28.69 4.04
CA VAL A 403 -20.08 29.10 3.78
C VAL A 403 -19.74 28.99 2.30
N GLY A 404 -20.16 27.91 1.63
CA GLY A 404 -19.81 27.60 0.25
C GLY A 404 -18.61 26.65 0.10
N CYS A 405 -17.89 26.33 1.18
CA CYS A 405 -16.84 25.33 1.16
C CYS A 405 -16.68 24.66 2.52
N CYS A 406 -16.15 23.45 2.51
CA CYS A 406 -15.66 22.74 3.69
C CYS A 406 -14.48 21.85 3.32
N ILE A 407 -13.66 21.50 4.31
CA ILE A 407 -12.61 20.50 4.14
C ILE A 407 -12.78 19.43 5.23
N VAL A 408 -13.11 18.21 4.79
CA VAL A 408 -13.44 17.08 5.67
C VAL A 408 -12.61 15.85 5.31
N GLY A 409 -12.46 14.94 6.27
CA GLY A 409 -11.82 13.65 6.03
C GLY A 409 -12.80 12.55 5.61
N GLN A 410 -12.24 11.38 5.26
CA GLN A 410 -13.04 10.17 5.14
C GLN A 410 -13.68 9.81 6.49
N SER A 411 -14.85 9.16 6.45
CA SER A 411 -15.57 8.71 7.64
C SER A 411 -16.16 7.33 7.42
N GLU A 412 -16.74 6.72 8.46
CA GLU A 412 -17.50 5.46 8.32
C GLU A 412 -18.62 5.55 7.26
N LYS A 413 -19.13 6.76 7.01
CA LYS A 413 -20.17 7.01 6.01
C LYS A 413 -19.61 7.44 4.65
N LEU A 414 -18.39 7.95 4.56
CA LEU A 414 -17.85 8.57 3.33
C LEU A 414 -16.57 7.87 2.90
N VAL A 415 -16.68 7.02 1.87
CA VAL A 415 -15.60 6.21 1.28
C VAL A 415 -14.78 5.41 2.32
N PRO A 416 -15.43 4.63 3.20
CA PRO A 416 -14.76 3.90 4.28
C PRO A 416 -13.70 2.90 3.77
N ALA A 417 -13.95 2.22 2.64
CA ALA A 417 -12.99 1.25 2.09
C ALA A 417 -11.68 1.93 1.66
N ASP A 418 -11.74 3.12 1.05
CA ASP A 418 -10.55 3.90 0.72
C ASP A 418 -9.77 4.23 1.99
N GLY A 419 -10.43 4.61 3.08
CA GLY A 419 -9.77 4.90 4.36
C GLY A 419 -8.90 3.74 4.85
N ILE A 420 -9.42 2.52 4.80
CA ILE A 420 -8.71 1.29 5.20
C ILE A 420 -7.52 1.03 4.26
N LEU A 421 -7.74 1.06 2.95
CA LEU A 421 -6.68 0.83 1.96
C LEU A 421 -5.61 1.93 2.00
N TYR A 422 -6.00 3.19 2.22
CA TYR A 422 -5.11 4.35 2.29
C TYR A 422 -4.15 4.24 3.48
N ALA A 423 -4.67 3.86 4.66
CA ALA A 423 -3.86 3.62 5.85
C ALA A 423 -2.90 2.44 5.64
N ALA A 424 -3.35 1.36 4.99
CA ALA A 424 -2.50 0.22 4.67
C ALA A 424 -1.41 0.57 3.65
N ARG A 425 -1.72 1.38 2.63
CA ARG A 425 -0.75 1.81 1.59
C ARG A 425 0.42 2.58 2.18
N ASP A 426 0.15 3.45 3.14
CA ASP A 426 1.14 4.30 3.82
C ASP A 426 2.27 3.48 4.46
N VAL A 427 1.94 2.34 5.06
CA VAL A 427 2.90 1.51 5.81
C VAL A 427 3.40 0.27 5.05
N THR A 428 2.89 0.01 3.85
CA THR A 428 3.26 -1.17 3.03
C THR A 428 4.10 -0.82 1.80
N ALA A 429 4.49 0.45 1.63
CA ALA A 429 5.21 0.94 0.45
C ALA A 429 4.47 0.64 -0.87
N THR A 430 3.14 0.77 -0.86
CA THR A 430 2.28 0.57 -2.03
C THR A 430 1.55 1.85 -2.47
N VAL A 431 2.05 3.01 -2.02
CA VAL A 431 1.49 4.33 -2.34
C VAL A 431 1.58 4.63 -3.83
N ASP A 432 2.76 4.46 -4.41
CA ASP A 432 3.17 4.86 -5.76
C ASP A 432 2.67 3.90 -6.88
N SER A 433 1.41 3.47 -6.77
CA SER A 433 0.70 2.67 -7.78
C SER A 433 -0.31 3.53 -8.53
N VAL A 434 -0.17 3.69 -9.85
CA VAL A 434 -1.10 4.45 -10.70
C VAL A 434 -2.57 4.04 -10.50
N PRO A 435 -2.96 2.75 -10.54
CA PRO A 435 -4.36 2.37 -10.35
C PRO A 435 -4.87 2.61 -8.93
N LEU A 436 -4.05 2.38 -7.89
CA LEU A 436 -4.47 2.64 -6.52
C LEU A 436 -4.59 4.14 -6.23
N ILE A 437 -3.70 4.98 -6.79
CA ILE A 437 -3.80 6.44 -6.69
C ILE A 437 -5.05 6.92 -7.41
N THR A 438 -5.28 6.45 -8.63
CA THR A 438 -6.46 6.81 -9.43
C THR A 438 -7.74 6.45 -8.70
N ALA A 439 -7.87 5.19 -8.24
CA ALA A 439 -9.06 4.72 -7.54
C ALA A 439 -9.27 5.41 -6.20
N SER A 440 -8.19 5.66 -5.44
CA SER A 440 -8.28 6.40 -4.18
C SER A 440 -8.75 7.82 -4.41
N ILE A 441 -8.13 8.58 -5.34
CA ILE A 441 -8.48 9.97 -5.59
C ILE A 441 -9.91 10.06 -6.11
N LEU A 442 -10.23 9.35 -7.19
CA LEU A 442 -11.52 9.49 -7.87
C LEU A 442 -12.68 8.99 -7.02
N SER A 443 -12.52 7.93 -6.21
CA SER A 443 -13.62 7.44 -5.36
C SER A 443 -14.13 8.50 -4.38
N LYS A 444 -13.22 9.30 -3.78
CA LYS A 444 -13.57 10.47 -2.97
C LYS A 444 -14.35 11.52 -3.76
N LYS A 445 -13.89 11.82 -4.98
CA LYS A 445 -14.46 12.89 -5.81
C LYS A 445 -15.78 12.50 -6.48
N VAL A 446 -16.01 11.21 -6.72
CA VAL A 446 -17.29 10.69 -7.18
C VAL A 446 -18.34 10.86 -6.08
N VAL A 447 -18.00 10.53 -4.83
CA VAL A 447 -18.90 10.70 -3.68
C VAL A 447 -19.32 12.15 -3.46
N GLU A 448 -18.50 13.10 -3.86
CA GLU A 448 -18.79 14.53 -3.79
C GLU A 448 -19.80 15.01 -4.85
N GLY A 449 -20.15 14.21 -5.87
CA GLY A 449 -21.14 14.60 -6.89
C GLY A 449 -20.78 15.87 -7.67
N LEU A 450 -19.51 16.01 -8.06
CA LEU A 450 -18.95 17.23 -8.66
C LEU A 450 -19.34 17.42 -10.13
N SER A 451 -19.44 18.69 -10.56
CA SER A 451 -19.48 19.03 -11.99
C SER A 451 -18.11 18.98 -12.64
N THR A 452 -17.08 19.42 -11.92
CA THR A 452 -15.73 19.65 -12.43
C THR A 452 -14.71 19.35 -11.34
N LEU A 453 -13.68 18.62 -11.71
CA LEU A 453 -12.54 18.30 -10.86
C LEU A 453 -11.24 18.68 -11.57
N VAL A 454 -10.36 19.37 -10.85
CA VAL A 454 -8.96 19.52 -11.28
C VAL A 454 -8.05 18.74 -10.34
N VAL A 455 -7.20 17.88 -10.90
CA VAL A 455 -6.22 17.11 -10.13
C VAL A 455 -4.82 17.67 -10.38
N ASP A 456 -4.17 18.12 -9.32
CA ASP A 456 -2.80 18.61 -9.31
C ASP A 456 -1.84 17.42 -9.15
N VAL A 457 -1.21 17.03 -10.26
CA VAL A 457 -0.29 15.90 -10.36
C VAL A 457 1.14 16.40 -10.28
N LYS A 458 1.78 16.09 -9.16
CA LYS A 458 3.17 16.50 -8.89
C LYS A 458 4.15 15.62 -9.67
N PHE A 459 5.24 16.22 -10.16
CA PHE A 459 6.44 15.51 -10.64
C PHE A 459 7.72 16.14 -10.06
N GLY A 460 8.85 15.45 -10.14
CA GLY A 460 10.13 15.91 -9.56
C GLY A 460 10.49 15.21 -8.24
N GLY A 461 11.64 15.59 -7.68
CA GLY A 461 12.36 14.83 -6.65
C GLY A 461 11.56 14.47 -5.40
N ALA A 462 10.54 15.26 -5.01
CA ALA A 462 9.69 14.97 -3.86
C ALA A 462 8.24 14.61 -4.21
N ALA A 463 7.91 14.47 -5.49
CA ALA A 463 6.64 13.93 -5.91
C ALA A 463 6.56 12.41 -5.69
N VAL A 464 5.34 11.86 -5.74
CA VAL A 464 5.11 10.41 -5.71
C VAL A 464 5.73 9.74 -6.94
N PHE A 465 5.62 10.38 -8.11
CA PHE A 465 6.29 9.97 -9.34
C PHE A 465 7.33 11.03 -9.73
N PRO A 466 8.64 10.76 -9.52
CA PRO A 466 9.67 11.74 -9.84
C PRO A 466 9.79 12.04 -11.33
N ASP A 467 9.55 11.03 -12.17
CA ASP A 467 9.63 11.14 -13.61
C ASP A 467 8.39 11.83 -14.20
N GLN A 468 8.63 12.82 -15.06
CA GLN A 468 7.55 13.62 -15.65
C GLN A 468 6.67 12.81 -16.61
N GLU A 469 7.21 11.79 -17.29
CA GLU A 469 6.42 10.96 -18.20
C GLU A 469 5.45 10.07 -17.43
N GLN A 470 5.90 9.45 -16.33
CA GLN A 470 5.04 8.70 -15.42
C GLN A 470 3.96 9.57 -14.77
N ALA A 471 4.31 10.80 -14.36
CA ALA A 471 3.32 11.75 -13.84
C ALA A 471 2.28 12.12 -14.92
N ARG A 472 2.70 12.30 -16.18
CA ARG A 472 1.80 12.52 -17.31
C ARG A 472 0.90 11.31 -17.59
N GLU A 473 1.42 10.09 -17.44
CA GLU A 473 0.62 8.87 -17.54
C GLU A 473 -0.45 8.82 -16.45
N LEU A 474 -0.10 9.10 -15.19
CA LEU A 474 -1.07 9.22 -14.09
C LEU A 474 -2.15 10.28 -14.40
N ALA A 475 -1.74 11.46 -14.89
CA ALA A 475 -2.67 12.52 -15.27
C ALA A 475 -3.67 12.06 -16.34
N LYS A 476 -3.20 11.37 -17.38
CA LYS A 476 -4.06 10.81 -18.44
C LYS A 476 -5.01 9.72 -17.90
N THR A 477 -4.52 8.86 -17.00
CA THR A 477 -5.32 7.80 -16.39
C THR A 477 -6.42 8.38 -15.49
N LEU A 478 -6.10 9.39 -14.67
CA LEU A 478 -7.08 10.12 -13.85
C LEU A 478 -8.17 10.77 -14.69
N VAL A 479 -7.79 11.44 -15.79
CA VAL A 479 -8.74 12.07 -16.71
C VAL A 479 -9.62 11.03 -17.39
N SER A 480 -9.02 9.94 -17.90
CA SER A 480 -9.75 8.88 -18.62
C SER A 480 -10.71 8.10 -17.72
N ALA A 481 -10.25 7.68 -16.54
CA ALA A 481 -11.08 6.98 -15.56
C ALA A 481 -12.18 7.89 -15.01
N GLY A 482 -11.88 9.17 -14.74
CA GLY A 482 -12.86 10.16 -14.31
C GLY A 482 -13.99 10.35 -15.33
N MET A 483 -13.66 10.43 -16.62
CA MET A 483 -14.66 10.50 -17.69
C MET A 483 -15.54 9.24 -17.76
N GLY A 484 -14.95 8.06 -17.57
CA GLY A 484 -15.70 6.80 -17.51
C GLY A 484 -16.73 6.77 -16.38
N LEU A 485 -16.50 7.54 -15.31
CA LEU A 485 -17.39 7.68 -14.16
C LEU A 485 -18.33 8.89 -14.26
N GLY A 486 -18.36 9.58 -15.41
CA GLY A 486 -19.23 10.75 -15.63
C GLY A 486 -18.74 12.06 -15.02
N LEU A 487 -17.49 12.11 -14.52
CA LEU A 487 -16.88 13.33 -13.99
C LEU A 487 -16.10 14.09 -15.07
N ARG A 488 -16.25 15.42 -15.11
CA ARG A 488 -15.38 16.28 -15.92
C ARG A 488 -14.07 16.53 -15.18
N VAL A 489 -13.04 15.78 -15.55
CA VAL A 489 -11.72 15.85 -14.89
C VAL A 489 -10.70 16.49 -15.83
N ALA A 490 -9.90 17.41 -15.30
CA ALA A 490 -8.62 17.83 -15.90
C ALA A 490 -7.49 17.62 -14.90
N ALA A 491 -6.26 17.47 -15.38
CA ALA A 491 -5.10 17.26 -14.53
C ALA A 491 -3.98 18.25 -14.86
N ALA A 492 -3.45 18.94 -13.86
CA ALA A 492 -2.33 19.87 -14.02
C ALA A 492 -1.02 19.18 -13.60
N LEU A 493 0.00 19.21 -14.45
CA LEU A 493 1.34 18.77 -14.09
C LEU A 493 2.10 19.93 -13.45
N THR A 494 2.60 19.72 -12.23
CA THR A 494 3.31 20.76 -11.48
C THR A 494 4.59 20.21 -10.83
N ALA A 495 5.66 21.00 -10.87
CA ALA A 495 6.97 20.62 -10.35
C ALA A 495 6.99 20.63 -8.81
N MET A 496 7.75 19.70 -8.23
CA MET A 496 7.88 19.45 -6.79
C MET A 496 9.31 18.99 -6.45
N ASP A 497 10.30 19.58 -7.12
CA ASP A 497 11.71 19.46 -6.74
C ASP A 497 12.02 20.28 -5.49
N ASP A 498 11.45 21.49 -5.45
CA ASP A 498 11.49 22.44 -4.35
C ASP A 498 10.15 22.43 -3.57
N PRO A 499 10.15 22.73 -2.25
CA PRO A 499 8.91 22.91 -1.51
C PRO A 499 8.07 24.03 -2.11
N LEU A 500 6.74 23.86 -2.14
CA LEU A 500 5.86 24.94 -2.54
C LEU A 500 5.81 25.98 -1.42
N GLY A 501 6.08 27.24 -1.75
CA GLY A 501 6.18 28.35 -0.82
C GLY A 501 7.41 28.27 0.09
N ARG A 502 7.36 28.88 1.28
CA ARG A 502 8.49 28.95 2.21
C ARG A 502 8.33 28.09 3.45
N SER A 503 7.12 27.62 3.73
CA SER A 503 6.81 26.87 4.94
C SER A 503 6.51 25.40 4.64
N VAL A 504 7.13 24.48 5.39
CA VAL A 504 6.85 23.04 5.36
C VAL A 504 6.53 22.55 6.76
N GLY A 505 5.35 21.94 6.94
CA GLY A 505 4.86 21.48 8.24
C GLY A 505 3.34 21.60 8.34
N HIS A 506 2.83 21.72 9.57
CA HIS A 506 1.38 21.87 9.78
C HIS A 506 1.01 23.31 10.11
N THR A 507 1.37 23.78 11.31
CA THR A 507 1.07 25.16 11.74
C THR A 507 1.65 26.20 10.79
N LEU A 508 2.92 26.04 10.40
CA LEU A 508 3.60 26.98 9.51
C LEU A 508 2.92 27.08 8.13
N GLU A 509 2.37 25.98 7.63
CA GLU A 509 1.65 25.97 6.36
C GLU A 509 0.27 26.64 6.45
N VAL A 510 -0.41 26.56 7.60
CA VAL A 510 -1.64 27.32 7.87
C VAL A 510 -1.34 28.81 7.91
N GLU A 511 -0.25 29.23 8.53
CA GLU A 511 0.16 30.64 8.59
C GLU A 511 0.48 31.20 7.21
N GLU A 512 1.19 30.43 6.38
CA GLU A 512 1.51 30.84 5.02
C GLU A 512 0.28 30.84 4.11
N ALA A 513 -0.68 29.95 4.34
CA ALA A 513 -1.98 29.98 3.68
C ALA A 513 -2.77 31.24 4.04
N LEU A 514 -2.81 31.63 5.33
CA LEU A 514 -3.41 32.89 5.78
C LEU A 514 -2.71 34.11 5.17
N LEU A 515 -1.38 34.09 5.05
CA LEU A 515 -0.62 35.15 4.39
C LEU A 515 -1.00 35.28 2.89
N CYS A 516 -1.26 34.16 2.22
CA CYS A 516 -1.76 34.15 0.84
C CYS A 516 -3.19 34.68 0.74
N LEU A 517 -4.06 34.34 1.69
CA LEU A 517 -5.43 34.85 1.79
C LEU A 517 -5.50 36.35 2.13
N ASP A 518 -4.45 36.95 2.69
CA ASP A 518 -4.30 38.40 2.85
C ASP A 518 -3.88 39.12 1.55
N GLY A 519 -3.72 38.39 0.44
CA GLY A 519 -3.21 38.92 -0.82
C GLY A 519 -1.67 38.98 -0.90
N ALA A 520 -0.96 38.48 0.12
CA ALA A 520 0.50 38.43 0.16
C ALA A 520 1.03 36.99 -0.06
N GLY A 521 2.19 36.66 0.50
CA GLY A 521 2.75 35.31 0.48
C GLY A 521 3.65 34.97 -0.70
N PRO A 522 4.16 33.73 -0.74
CA PRO A 522 5.10 33.30 -1.77
C PRO A 522 4.51 33.36 -3.19
N PRO A 523 5.25 33.89 -4.19
CA PRO A 523 4.74 34.04 -5.55
C PRO A 523 4.34 32.73 -6.23
N ASP A 524 5.05 31.65 -5.95
CA ASP A 524 4.83 30.31 -6.49
C ASP A 524 3.53 29.66 -5.95
N LEU A 525 3.28 29.78 -4.64
CA LEU A 525 2.01 29.38 -4.03
C LEU A 525 0.84 30.13 -4.66
N ARG A 526 0.96 31.46 -4.76
CA ARG A 526 -0.09 32.31 -5.32
C ARG A 526 -0.35 32.00 -6.80
N ASP A 527 0.70 31.86 -7.61
CA ASP A 527 0.59 31.50 -9.03
C ASP A 527 -0.16 30.18 -9.20
N LEU A 528 0.16 29.17 -8.40
CA LEU A 528 -0.50 27.86 -8.50
C LEU A 528 -1.97 27.90 -8.06
N VAL A 529 -2.31 28.61 -6.98
CA VAL A 529 -3.71 28.83 -6.55
C VAL A 529 -4.52 29.48 -7.66
N ILE A 530 -3.97 30.54 -8.28
CA ILE A 530 -4.63 31.29 -9.34
C ILE A 530 -4.83 30.43 -10.59
N ARG A 531 -3.81 29.69 -11.04
CA ARG A 531 -3.87 28.87 -12.25
C ARG A 531 -4.83 27.68 -12.11
N LEU A 532 -4.79 26.98 -10.98
CA LEU A 532 -5.68 25.85 -10.72
C LEU A 532 -7.12 26.33 -10.54
N GLY A 533 -7.33 27.41 -9.78
CA GLY A 533 -8.66 27.99 -9.63
C GLY A 533 -9.22 28.53 -10.94
N GLY A 534 -8.39 29.15 -11.77
CA GLY A 534 -8.76 29.60 -13.12
C GLY A 534 -9.16 28.45 -14.03
N ALA A 535 -8.42 27.33 -13.99
CA ALA A 535 -8.79 26.12 -14.72
C ALA A 535 -10.14 25.55 -14.25
N ILE A 536 -10.38 25.53 -12.94
CA ILE A 536 -11.67 25.08 -12.37
C ILE A 536 -12.83 25.97 -12.82
N LEU A 537 -12.69 27.29 -12.73
CA LEU A 537 -13.75 28.23 -13.14
C LEU A 537 -14.03 28.13 -14.64
N TRP A 538 -13.00 27.98 -15.46
CA TRP A 538 -13.16 27.78 -16.90
C TRP A 538 -13.86 26.46 -17.23
N LEU A 539 -13.38 25.35 -16.66
CA LEU A 539 -13.93 24.01 -16.93
C LEU A 539 -15.35 23.82 -16.38
N SER A 540 -15.73 24.55 -15.33
CA SER A 540 -17.10 24.57 -14.78
C SER A 540 -18.03 25.54 -15.54
N GLY A 541 -17.52 26.27 -16.53
CA GLY A 541 -18.31 27.26 -17.29
C GLY A 541 -18.63 28.53 -16.50
N GLN A 542 -17.97 28.74 -15.35
CA GLN A 542 -18.08 29.95 -14.54
C GLN A 542 -17.16 31.08 -15.05
N ALA A 543 -16.23 30.77 -15.97
CA ALA A 543 -15.41 31.72 -16.71
C ALA A 543 -15.29 31.27 -18.16
N GLU A 544 -15.18 32.21 -19.10
CA GLU A 544 -15.05 31.93 -20.53
C GLU A 544 -13.66 31.40 -20.88
N THR A 545 -12.63 31.86 -20.17
CA THR A 545 -11.23 31.47 -20.37
C THR A 545 -10.54 31.19 -19.05
N GLN A 546 -9.45 30.42 -19.10
CA GLN A 546 -8.60 30.17 -17.93
C GLN A 546 -8.06 31.48 -17.33
N ASP A 547 -7.68 32.45 -18.16
CA ASP A 547 -7.15 33.75 -17.71
C ASP A 547 -8.21 34.58 -16.99
N GLN A 548 -9.46 34.57 -17.48
CA GLN A 548 -10.57 35.24 -16.79
C GLN A 548 -10.85 34.58 -15.44
N GLY A 549 -10.85 33.25 -15.38
CA GLY A 549 -10.99 32.50 -14.13
C GLY A 549 -9.85 32.83 -13.15
N ALA A 550 -8.61 32.84 -13.64
CA ALA A 550 -7.44 33.18 -12.86
C ALA A 550 -7.53 34.59 -12.27
N ALA A 551 -7.95 35.58 -13.07
CA ALA A 551 -8.15 36.95 -12.61
C ALA A 551 -9.24 37.05 -11.52
N ARG A 552 -10.33 36.28 -11.63
CA ARG A 552 -11.37 36.24 -10.59
C ARG A 552 -10.86 35.67 -9.27
N VAL A 553 -10.08 34.59 -9.32
CA VAL A 553 -9.46 34.00 -8.12
C VAL A 553 -8.45 34.95 -7.51
N ALA A 554 -7.62 35.61 -8.32
CA ALA A 554 -6.69 36.63 -7.84
C ALA A 554 -7.40 37.78 -7.12
N ALA A 555 -8.49 38.30 -7.72
CA ALA A 555 -9.31 39.34 -7.11
C ALA A 555 -9.88 38.90 -5.75
N ALA A 556 -10.31 37.64 -5.62
CA ALA A 556 -10.84 37.11 -4.35
C ALA A 556 -9.79 37.01 -3.23
N LEU A 557 -8.52 36.84 -3.59
CA LEU A 557 -7.40 36.90 -2.64
C LEU A 557 -7.09 38.35 -2.25
N ASP A 558 -7.16 39.29 -3.20
CA ASP A 558 -6.76 40.68 -2.98
C ASP A 558 -7.85 41.52 -2.29
N ASP A 559 -9.13 41.20 -2.46
CA ASP A 559 -10.26 41.91 -1.82
C ASP A 559 -10.67 41.32 -0.45
N GLY A 560 -9.93 40.29 0.01
CA GLY A 560 -10.15 39.57 1.26
C GLY A 560 -11.43 38.74 1.31
N SER A 561 -12.14 38.54 0.20
CA SER A 561 -13.35 37.69 0.16
C SER A 561 -13.03 36.23 0.43
N ALA A 562 -11.90 35.73 -0.09
CA ALA A 562 -11.41 34.39 0.23
C ALA A 562 -11.12 34.25 1.73
N LEU A 563 -10.44 35.23 2.35
CA LEU A 563 -10.17 35.23 3.79
C LEU A 563 -11.46 35.22 4.63
N ARG A 564 -12.48 35.98 4.22
CA ARG A 564 -13.80 35.96 4.88
C ARG A 564 -14.46 34.59 4.80
N ARG A 565 -14.38 33.92 3.64
CA ARG A 565 -14.89 32.55 3.46
C ARG A 565 -14.12 31.54 4.32
N PHE A 566 -12.80 31.67 4.41
CA PHE A 566 -11.98 30.84 5.29
C PHE A 566 -12.37 31.02 6.77
N GLN A 567 -12.56 32.26 7.23
CA GLN A 567 -13.01 32.54 8.60
C GLN A 567 -14.35 31.84 8.92
N LEU A 568 -15.33 31.96 8.02
CA LEU A 568 -16.63 31.32 8.17
C LEU A 568 -16.51 29.80 8.19
N MET A 569 -15.66 29.22 7.32
CA MET A 569 -15.38 27.79 7.30
C MET A 569 -14.81 27.30 8.63
N LEU A 570 -13.83 28.02 9.20
CA LEU A 570 -13.25 27.67 10.50
C LEU A 570 -14.32 27.63 11.60
N SER A 571 -15.12 28.70 11.72
CA SER A 571 -16.17 28.78 12.74
C SER A 571 -17.23 27.69 12.57
N ALA A 572 -17.66 27.44 11.33
CA ALA A 572 -18.68 26.45 11.04
C ALA A 572 -18.18 25.00 11.25
N GLN A 573 -16.86 24.77 11.13
CA GLN A 573 -16.22 23.49 11.42
C GLN A 573 -15.70 23.37 12.87
N GLY A 574 -16.22 24.16 13.81
CA GLY A 574 -16.03 23.95 15.26
C GLY A 574 -14.93 24.78 15.92
N VAL A 575 -14.19 25.60 15.17
CA VAL A 575 -13.23 26.56 15.76
C VAL A 575 -14.02 27.65 16.49
N ASP A 576 -13.55 28.04 17.68
CA ASP A 576 -14.15 29.16 18.41
C ASP A 576 -14.26 30.41 17.51
N PRO A 577 -15.44 31.05 17.39
CA PRO A 577 -15.62 32.19 16.50
C PRO A 577 -14.68 33.38 16.81
N GLY A 578 -14.32 33.57 18.07
CA GLY A 578 -13.34 34.57 18.50
C GLY A 578 -11.95 34.25 17.97
N LEU A 579 -11.51 32.99 18.14
CA LEU A 579 -10.25 32.49 17.59
C LEU A 579 -10.20 32.57 16.06
N ALA A 580 -11.25 32.13 15.36
CA ALA A 580 -11.32 32.18 13.89
C ALA A 580 -11.17 33.62 13.37
N ARG A 581 -11.87 34.58 14.01
CA ARG A 581 -11.74 36.01 13.70
C ARG A 581 -10.33 36.52 14.01
N ALA A 582 -9.76 36.15 15.15
CA ALA A 582 -8.42 36.59 15.55
C ALA A 582 -7.34 36.05 14.61
N LEU A 583 -7.46 34.80 14.13
CA LEU A 583 -6.55 34.22 13.13
C LEU A 583 -6.63 34.96 11.79
N CYS A 584 -7.85 35.21 11.30
CA CYS A 584 -8.02 35.82 9.98
C CYS A 584 -7.67 37.32 9.98
N SER A 585 -8.08 38.07 11.00
CA SER A 585 -7.81 39.52 11.10
C SER A 585 -6.47 39.89 11.75
N GLY A 586 -5.81 38.94 12.39
CA GLY A 586 -4.56 39.17 13.11
C GLY A 586 -3.35 39.31 12.19
N SER A 587 -2.32 40.00 12.65
CA SER A 587 -1.03 40.06 11.98
C SER A 587 -0.29 38.71 12.02
N PRO A 588 0.73 38.48 11.17
CA PRO A 588 1.54 37.25 11.23
C PRO A 588 2.12 36.95 12.61
N THR A 589 2.44 37.97 13.41
CA THR A 589 2.94 37.80 14.78
C THR A 589 1.83 37.34 15.73
N GLN A 590 0.61 37.85 15.58
CA GLN A 590 -0.53 37.45 16.39
C GLN A 590 -0.97 36.01 16.05
N ARG A 591 -0.99 35.64 14.78
CA ARG A 591 -1.28 34.26 14.34
C ARG A 591 -0.33 33.26 14.99
N ARG A 592 0.97 33.57 15.02
CA ARG A 592 1.99 32.77 15.70
C ARG A 592 1.79 32.61 17.21
N GLN A 593 1.02 33.48 17.85
CA GLN A 593 0.71 33.36 19.29
C GLN A 593 -0.54 32.51 19.55
N LEU A 594 -1.39 32.36 18.54
CA LEU A 594 -2.67 31.66 18.61
C LEU A 594 -2.56 30.18 18.20
N LEU A 595 -1.56 29.84 17.38
CA LEU A 595 -1.33 28.50 16.87
C LEU A 595 -0.22 27.76 17.63
N PRO A 596 -0.21 26.41 17.61
CA PRO A 596 0.80 25.64 18.31
C PRO A 596 2.15 25.72 17.59
N HIS A 597 3.18 26.23 18.28
CA HIS A 597 4.56 26.25 17.81
C HIS A 597 5.46 25.31 18.60
N ALA A 598 6.51 24.85 17.94
CA ALA A 598 7.59 24.15 18.60
C ALA A 598 8.32 25.05 19.61
N ARG A 599 8.90 24.42 20.63
CA ARG A 599 9.58 25.11 21.74
C ARG A 599 10.92 25.72 21.35
N GLU A 600 11.63 25.07 20.45
CA GLU A 600 12.98 25.47 20.03
C GLU A 600 13.04 25.72 18.52
N GLN A 601 13.95 26.60 18.13
CA GLN A 601 14.23 26.93 16.74
C GLN A 601 15.74 26.86 16.51
N GLU A 602 16.14 26.19 15.43
CA GLU A 602 17.53 26.05 15.04
C GLU A 602 17.72 26.51 13.60
N GLU A 603 18.64 27.44 13.37
CA GLU A 603 18.95 27.95 12.04
C GLU A 603 20.15 27.23 11.42
N LEU A 604 20.03 26.92 10.13
CA LEU A 604 21.14 26.41 9.32
C LEU A 604 21.71 27.52 8.45
N LEU A 605 23.04 27.58 8.42
CA LEU A 605 23.79 28.63 7.74
C LEU A 605 24.30 28.14 6.38
N ALA A 606 24.40 29.05 5.42
CA ALA A 606 24.95 28.77 4.10
C ALA A 606 26.43 28.37 4.21
N PRO A 607 26.86 27.25 3.59
CA PRO A 607 28.21 26.73 3.77
C PRO A 607 29.25 27.47 2.92
N ALA A 608 28.79 28.11 1.83
CA ALA A 608 29.58 28.85 0.85
C ALA A 608 28.75 30.01 0.29
N ASP A 609 29.41 30.90 -0.44
CA ASP A 609 28.74 31.90 -1.28
C ASP A 609 28.17 31.21 -2.54
N GLY A 610 27.07 31.74 -3.08
CA GLY A 610 26.49 31.25 -4.34
C GLY A 610 25.02 31.60 -4.51
N THR A 611 24.48 31.36 -5.71
CA THR A 611 23.05 31.49 -6.00
C THR A 611 22.31 30.19 -5.66
N VAL A 612 21.17 30.31 -4.98
CA VAL A 612 20.27 29.19 -4.69
C VAL A 612 19.67 28.67 -6.00
N GLU A 613 20.08 27.49 -6.43
CA GLU A 613 19.43 26.82 -7.58
C GLU A 613 18.20 26.04 -7.12
N HIS A 614 18.34 25.29 -6.02
CA HIS A 614 17.27 24.47 -5.47
C HIS A 614 17.39 24.33 -3.96
N VAL A 615 16.25 24.13 -3.30
CA VAL A 615 16.14 23.55 -1.97
C VAL A 615 15.40 22.23 -2.11
N LEU A 616 16.11 21.11 -2.11
CA LEU A 616 15.52 19.80 -2.36
C LEU A 616 14.44 19.46 -1.32
N ALA A 617 13.21 19.29 -1.78
CA ALA A 617 12.04 19.04 -0.93
C ALA A 617 12.09 17.69 -0.20
N LEU A 618 12.60 16.64 -0.83
CA LEU A 618 12.55 15.27 -0.29
C LEU A 618 13.44 15.10 0.96
N PRO A 619 14.71 15.52 0.98
CA PRO A 619 15.51 15.51 2.21
C PRO A 619 14.86 16.29 3.35
N LEU A 620 14.27 17.45 3.05
CA LEU A 620 13.58 18.29 4.03
C LEU A 620 12.39 17.55 4.64
N ALA A 621 11.51 17.00 3.79
CA ALA A 621 10.33 16.27 4.23
C ALA A 621 10.67 15.02 5.07
N ARG A 622 11.72 14.27 4.69
CA ARG A 622 12.17 13.09 5.45
C ARG A 622 12.65 13.45 6.85
N VAL A 623 13.48 14.49 6.98
CA VAL A 623 13.96 14.93 8.29
C VAL A 623 12.81 15.46 9.14
N LEU A 624 11.90 16.25 8.57
CA LEU A 624 10.72 16.74 9.31
C LEU A 624 9.80 15.60 9.75
N HIS A 625 9.62 14.58 8.91
CA HIS A 625 8.90 13.36 9.26
C HIS A 625 9.53 12.67 10.48
N GLU A 626 10.86 12.50 10.51
CA GLU A 626 11.59 11.94 11.65
C GLU A 626 11.44 12.78 12.93
N LEU A 627 11.33 14.10 12.81
CA LEU A 627 11.15 15.03 13.94
C LEU A 627 9.72 15.04 14.49
N GLY A 628 8.78 14.37 13.82
CA GLY A 628 7.39 14.19 14.26
C GLY A 628 6.36 15.01 13.48
N ALA A 629 6.74 15.61 12.34
CA ALA A 629 5.81 16.23 11.39
C ALA A 629 5.11 15.20 10.46
N GLY A 630 5.28 13.90 10.71
CA GLY A 630 4.61 12.84 9.96
C GLY A 630 4.31 11.64 10.85
N ARG A 631 3.62 10.63 10.29
CA ARG A 631 3.28 9.40 10.99
C ARG A 631 4.15 8.26 10.47
N SER A 632 4.78 7.52 11.37
CA SER A 632 5.46 6.27 11.01
C SER A 632 4.56 5.04 11.23
N ARG A 633 3.42 5.22 11.93
CA ARG A 633 2.40 4.20 12.19
C ARG A 633 1.01 4.83 12.15
N ALA A 634 0.03 4.07 11.68
CA ALA A 634 -1.37 4.49 11.71
C ALA A 634 -1.82 4.86 13.13
N GLY A 635 -2.55 5.96 13.27
CA GLY A 635 -3.04 6.48 14.56
C GLY A 635 -2.00 7.19 15.44
N GLN A 636 -0.74 7.30 15.01
CA GLN A 636 0.27 8.06 15.75
C GLN A 636 -0.08 9.57 15.80
N PRO A 637 0.02 10.23 16.97
CA PRO A 637 -0.15 11.67 17.06
C PRO A 637 1.01 12.39 16.36
N ILE A 638 0.69 13.47 15.65
CA ILE A 638 1.65 14.35 15.01
C ILE A 638 2.03 15.51 15.93
N ARG A 639 3.17 16.14 15.66
CA ARG A 639 3.59 17.38 16.34
C ARG A 639 3.33 18.55 15.39
N PRO A 640 2.23 19.30 15.56
CA PRO A 640 1.81 20.30 14.58
C PRO A 640 2.76 21.51 14.49
N GLY A 641 3.43 21.85 15.60
CA GLY A 641 4.39 22.95 15.65
C GLY A 641 5.77 22.65 15.05
N VAL A 642 6.09 21.38 14.78
CA VAL A 642 7.33 20.96 14.13
C VAL A 642 7.23 21.23 12.63
N GLY A 643 8.30 21.80 12.05
CA GLY A 643 8.34 22.17 10.64
C GLY A 643 9.61 22.92 10.28
N ALA A 644 9.68 23.46 9.07
CA ALA A 644 10.76 24.32 8.62
C ALA A 644 10.26 25.53 7.83
N GLU A 645 11.00 26.64 7.97
CA GLU A 645 10.80 27.90 7.27
C GLU A 645 12.04 28.18 6.40
N LEU A 646 11.82 28.34 5.09
CA LEU A 646 12.83 28.77 4.12
C LEU A 646 13.02 30.28 4.26
N LEU A 647 14.26 30.69 4.54
CA LEU A 647 14.63 32.10 4.73
C LEU A 647 15.15 32.76 3.45
N VAL A 648 15.20 31.99 2.36
CA VAL A 648 15.79 32.35 1.08
C VAL A 648 14.89 31.89 -0.06
N ASP A 649 14.97 32.56 -1.20
CA ASP A 649 14.24 32.18 -2.41
C ASP A 649 15.16 31.51 -3.44
N VAL A 650 14.60 30.65 -4.27
CA VAL A 650 15.27 30.12 -5.46
C VAL A 650 15.63 31.26 -6.40
N GLY A 651 16.87 31.27 -6.88
CA GLY A 651 17.47 32.30 -7.73
C GLY A 651 18.13 33.45 -6.97
N GLN A 652 18.03 33.49 -5.63
CA GLN A 652 18.69 34.50 -4.79
C GLN A 652 20.19 34.23 -4.61
N TRP A 653 21.03 35.27 -4.60
CA TRP A 653 22.43 35.16 -4.16
C TRP A 653 22.53 35.15 -2.63
N LEU A 654 23.34 34.24 -2.09
CA LEU A 654 23.63 34.13 -0.67
C LEU A 654 25.13 34.27 -0.37
N HIS A 655 25.42 34.81 0.81
CA HIS A 655 26.76 34.80 1.38
C HIS A 655 26.93 33.66 2.38
N ARG A 656 28.14 33.11 2.45
CA ARG A 656 28.54 32.13 3.46
C ARG A 656 28.21 32.66 4.86
N GLY A 657 27.58 31.81 5.68
CA GLY A 657 27.15 32.15 7.03
C GLY A 657 25.76 32.78 7.12
N THR A 658 25.10 33.10 5.99
CA THR A 658 23.71 33.60 5.99
C THR A 658 22.76 32.46 6.38
N PRO A 659 21.80 32.67 7.30
CA PRO A 659 20.74 31.70 7.57
C PRO A 659 19.88 31.44 6.33
N TRP A 660 19.66 30.17 5.99
CA TRP A 660 18.83 29.79 4.82
C TRP A 660 17.61 28.94 5.18
N LEU A 661 17.69 28.20 6.30
CA LEU A 661 16.60 27.37 6.83
C LEU A 661 16.49 27.59 8.32
N ARG A 662 15.26 27.77 8.81
CA ARG A 662 14.93 27.70 10.23
C ARG A 662 14.10 26.46 10.50
N VAL A 663 14.55 25.61 11.40
CA VAL A 663 13.86 24.38 11.79
C VAL A 663 13.20 24.58 13.14
N HIS A 664 11.91 24.28 13.21
CA HIS A 664 11.09 24.32 14.42
C HIS A 664 11.02 22.90 14.99
N LEU A 665 11.50 22.70 16.22
CA LEU A 665 11.68 21.37 16.80
C LEU A 665 11.18 21.27 18.24
N ASP A 666 10.52 20.15 18.52
CA ASP A 666 10.08 19.75 19.86
C ASP A 666 10.93 18.57 20.33
N GLY A 667 12.12 18.86 20.84
CA GLY A 667 13.06 17.80 21.24
C GLY A 667 14.50 18.29 21.34
N PRO A 668 15.47 17.37 21.35
CA PRO A 668 16.88 17.74 21.32
C PRO A 668 17.23 18.40 19.98
N ALA A 669 18.29 19.20 20.00
CA ALA A 669 18.90 19.79 18.81
C ALA A 669 19.13 18.75 17.69
N LEU A 670 19.18 19.24 16.45
CA LEU A 670 19.33 18.38 15.28
C LEU A 670 20.55 17.47 15.41
N SER A 671 20.35 16.17 15.18
CA SER A 671 21.47 15.23 15.15
C SER A 671 22.44 15.57 14.01
N GLY A 672 23.71 15.19 14.14
CA GLY A 672 24.70 15.43 13.09
C GLY A 672 24.31 14.85 11.73
N GLN A 673 23.53 13.75 11.70
CA GLN A 673 23.01 13.17 10.46
C GLN A 673 21.89 14.02 9.85
N GLN A 674 20.91 14.42 10.66
CA GLN A 674 19.79 15.27 10.21
C GLN A 674 20.30 16.62 9.70
N ARG A 675 21.24 17.25 10.43
CA ARG A 675 21.88 18.50 9.99
C ARG A 675 22.58 18.35 8.65
N ARG A 676 23.34 17.27 8.43
CA ARG A 676 23.98 17.00 7.13
C ARG A 676 22.96 16.76 6.01
N ALA A 677 21.88 16.04 6.30
CA ALA A 677 20.82 15.78 5.32
C ALA A 677 20.12 17.09 4.90
N LEU A 678 19.77 17.95 5.86
CA LEU A 678 19.20 19.27 5.59
C LEU A 678 20.19 20.18 4.87
N GLN A 679 21.46 20.21 5.28
CA GLN A 679 22.48 21.02 4.60
C GLN A 679 22.68 20.57 3.15
N GLY A 680 22.61 19.26 2.88
CA GLY A 680 22.67 18.71 1.53
C GLY A 680 21.43 18.96 0.68
N ALA A 681 20.35 19.49 1.25
CA ALA A 681 19.18 19.92 0.49
C ALA A 681 19.40 21.26 -0.21
N LEU A 682 20.28 22.12 0.29
CA LEU A 682 20.61 23.40 -0.33
C LEU A 682 21.58 23.19 -1.49
N VAL A 683 21.15 23.52 -2.70
CA VAL A 683 21.95 23.47 -3.92
C VAL A 683 22.33 24.87 -4.34
N LEU A 684 23.64 25.16 -4.34
CA LEU A 684 24.20 26.45 -4.74
C LEU A 684 24.96 26.32 -6.07
N SER A 685 24.95 27.39 -6.87
CA SER A 685 25.75 27.52 -8.08
C SER A 685 26.47 28.87 -8.15
N ASP A 686 27.42 28.98 -9.09
CA ASP A 686 28.10 30.24 -9.43
C ASP A 686 27.32 31.08 -10.47
N ARG A 687 26.06 30.71 -10.76
CA ARG A 687 25.23 31.43 -11.73
C ARG A 687 24.85 32.80 -11.18
N ALA A 688 24.66 33.78 -12.06
CA ALA A 688 24.06 35.05 -11.67
C ALA A 688 22.62 34.87 -11.14
N PRO A 689 22.16 35.71 -10.20
CA PRO A 689 20.80 35.67 -9.66
C PRO A 689 19.72 35.70 -10.75
N PHE A 690 18.65 34.95 -10.54
CA PHE A 690 17.54 34.83 -11.48
C PHE A 690 16.20 34.82 -10.75
N LYS A 691 15.11 34.97 -11.49
CA LYS A 691 13.75 34.86 -10.96
C LYS A 691 13.27 33.42 -11.08
N ALA A 692 12.79 32.84 -9.98
CA ALA A 692 12.20 31.50 -9.98
C ALA A 692 11.09 31.37 -11.04
N ALA A 693 11.07 30.21 -11.71
CA ALA A 693 10.02 29.88 -12.67
C ALA A 693 8.72 29.48 -11.94
N SER A 694 7.60 29.52 -12.66
CA SER A 694 6.34 28.95 -12.15
C SER A 694 6.48 27.43 -11.96
N PRO A 695 5.92 26.85 -10.89
CA PRO A 695 5.87 25.39 -10.73
C PRO A 695 4.87 24.73 -11.71
N PHE A 696 4.01 25.50 -12.38
CA PHE A 696 3.02 24.96 -13.31
C PHE A 696 3.63 24.64 -14.68
N ALA A 697 3.52 23.40 -15.13
CA ALA A 697 4.10 22.95 -16.39
C ALA A 697 3.06 22.79 -17.52
N GLU A 698 1.99 22.04 -17.28
CA GLU A 698 1.05 21.61 -18.34
C GLU A 698 -0.35 21.36 -17.77
N LEU A 699 -1.40 21.61 -18.55
CA LEU A 699 -2.77 21.18 -18.25
C LEU A 699 -3.19 20.08 -19.22
N VAL A 700 -3.46 18.89 -18.69
CA VAL A 700 -4.01 17.75 -19.41
C VAL A 700 -5.53 17.83 -19.35
N LEU A 701 -6.14 17.98 -20.51
CA LEU A 701 -7.58 18.12 -20.68
C LEU A 701 -8.23 16.79 -21.07
N PRO A 702 -9.53 16.61 -20.79
CA PRO A 702 -10.28 15.51 -21.36
C PRO A 702 -10.32 15.64 -22.90
N PRO A 703 -10.27 14.53 -23.66
CA PRO A 703 -10.22 14.56 -25.14
C PRO A 703 -11.35 15.35 -25.78
N THR A 704 -12.50 15.46 -25.12
CA THR A 704 -13.68 16.20 -25.58
C THR A 704 -13.57 17.72 -25.44
N ILE A 705 -12.59 18.24 -24.69
CA ILE A 705 -12.35 19.68 -24.45
C ILE A 705 -11.05 20.16 -25.13
N ALA A 706 -10.33 19.27 -25.83
CA ALA A 706 -9.19 19.68 -26.65
C ALA A 706 -9.65 20.72 -27.68
N GLN A 707 -9.17 21.96 -27.54
CA GLN A 707 -9.50 23.06 -28.46
C GLN A 707 -9.11 22.67 -29.91
N PRO A 708 -9.88 23.13 -30.91
CA PRO A 708 -9.63 22.84 -32.32
C PRO A 708 -8.28 23.34 -32.84
#